data_AF-A0A7W8C4K4-F1
#
_entry.id   AF-A0A7W8C4K4-F1
#
_cell.length_a   1.000
_cell.length_b   1.000
_cell.length_c   1.000
_cell.angle_alpha   90.00
_cell.angle_beta   90.00
_cell.angle_gamma   90.00
#
_symmetry.space_group_name_H-M   'P 1'
#
loop_
_entity.id
_entity.type
_entity.pdbx_description
1 polymer ?
#
loop_
_entity_poly.entity_id
_entity_poly.type
_entity_poly.pdbx_seq_one_letter_code
_entity_poly.pdbx_strand_id
1 'polypeptide(L)'
;MRFTQGALRMLVQRYRGILKKCHLLNALGGVVVSALLLGGGNMAFAAAPIVISDNHQVADGITEEYTTIDVNSGGILSIARNGKVVGTDATIGAGGRIISAKNLHIGTFGSGQANTGLRADSLTIGGSSGSLAEAQASHLSLNGAVTINQHGKLTLDSMNNDSASTWMNGKLTINGGMLDIASLSIAYDKLVGADTSGSLALTNNGQLVVRNTLAITEGSFTNTLGGAIKTGKLVMDAGESYTHDTANSLNIIGTAGGGAFFIGTNLTVKQGDVFLGSDATPSGSQTTTADVSVDGGLLQVGHGNWQAGDLAQTGGQVKVSGNGVLTVDSLNQTGGLLTVGGSGNTGKLVVDGSFANTTYSAGTAGVAVAGTGVLQAKYDDLITGTDFKDTTNQKAINIADGGTLLLDGYSGSGITVADFKALTDNILASGSNGTVQGITVTYNNETLQVVGDAHAALTTTVVDGSSGLSSGAATVGGVTGATTVSGNAALTLTGQASGNVLADNGVTLNGGILTLGNPVGGSTGGTLQGGIDASTGTNTINVVNGTHTVDGGITGNATTTVAVGGSANSGTLIATDISMNGGQINFDPPFAAAGDTSNASMGGLTFTSNTVDALMTVGQNSMVSLGSTDAEWLRTQVQRFQSDGKGLWGQDITAALALRTPQTLDATGGINVDGTWVTGGSAATANTARFADKSLLVVDAAGVGSSVALSGEAGGTSTLTVDSGAKLHIVGGQDGATVHVTGGFGASTKDAASWVGSNLTTSTALLSATGGTFDTANGEYSVTLKANAAASSFPLLSSSMGTLVDRMVVQAGVNPNSSNAGVRFISRAVSDNYIGTTDSRQTAATIEGAAQLAAVGAVQGSTLSAATAASGAVLNRTSMALPRADMSQAVAVRQDTDGSLSLDSGLSAGDGLKNGLGVWIMPLYQSNNVWGMKAENFKTGYNSNLGGIALGADYTINDMFRFGAAFNVGAGYAKSSGDFNSTDNRFNFWGVSLYGGWVYDNFGLSADVGYTGNYSKVEQDMPASMQMRDLKADVTSHAWNTGLKAEYKFNAGALDIIPHVGVRYLGLVTDGYDVKSGGTVFELDGNTQSIWTFPVGVSFAKAFETESGWQFKPQLDLGITPAAGDVKAKSKARIPGVDSQAEMKMQVVDYATFDGGLGFELGKGDFTLGLNYNLQASEHRTGHGVFGSLRYEF
;
A
#
# COMPACT_ATOMS: atom_id res chain seq x y z
N MET A 1 -32.08 1.23 37.02
CA MET A 1 -33.56 1.28 36.90
C MET A 1 -33.95 1.10 35.44
N ARG A 2 -35.23 0.83 35.12
CA ARG A 2 -35.69 0.61 33.73
C ARG A 2 -36.14 1.93 33.09
N PHE A 3 -35.88 2.12 31.79
CA PHE A 3 -36.90 2.54 30.80
C PHE A 3 -36.41 2.29 29.35
N THR A 4 -36.94 1.20 28.78
CA THR A 4 -37.47 1.06 27.41
C THR A 4 -36.64 1.46 26.17
N GLN A 5 -36.18 0.44 25.44
CA GLN A 5 -35.91 0.49 24.00
C GLN A 5 -37.20 0.77 23.21
N GLY A 6 -37.08 1.31 21.98
CA GLY A 6 -38.17 1.28 20.98
C GLY A 6 -38.41 2.56 20.17
N ALA A 7 -37.89 3.72 20.59
CA ALA A 7 -38.14 5.02 19.95
C ALA A 7 -37.63 5.14 18.49
N LEU A 8 -36.82 4.19 18.01
CA LEU A 8 -36.37 4.10 16.62
C LEU A 8 -37.37 3.40 15.66
N ARG A 9 -38.57 3.02 16.14
CA ARG A 9 -39.62 2.41 15.31
C ARG A 9 -40.58 3.39 14.62
N MET A 10 -40.28 4.69 14.62
CA MET A 10 -41.08 5.74 13.97
C MET A 10 -40.22 6.79 13.25
N LEU A 11 -39.82 6.51 12.00
CA LEU A 11 -39.63 7.59 11.01
C LEU A 11 -39.71 7.13 9.53
N VAL A 12 -39.18 5.95 9.18
CA VAL A 12 -38.95 5.58 7.77
C VAL A 12 -40.10 4.75 7.13
N GLN A 13 -41.06 4.23 7.93
CA GLN A 13 -42.03 3.22 7.44
C GLN A 13 -43.48 3.71 7.26
N ARG A 14 -43.74 5.02 7.17
CA ARG A 14 -45.05 5.58 6.74
C ARG A 14 -44.88 6.81 5.86
N TYR A 15 -45.90 7.08 5.04
CA TYR A 15 -46.04 8.26 4.17
C TYR A 15 -45.13 8.34 2.92
N ARG A 16 -45.10 7.24 2.17
CA ARG A 16 -45.39 7.36 0.72
C ARG A 16 -46.78 8.00 0.56
N GLY A 17 -46.87 9.30 0.32
CA GLY A 17 -48.17 9.96 0.15
C GLY A 17 -48.18 11.48 -0.01
N ILE A 18 -48.41 11.93 -1.25
CA ILE A 18 -49.01 13.22 -1.65
C ILE A 18 -48.15 14.49 -1.46
N LEU A 19 -47.47 14.90 -2.54
CA LEU A 19 -47.25 16.29 -3.01
C LEU A 19 -46.71 16.19 -4.45
N LYS A 20 -47.52 15.99 -5.50
CA LYS A 20 -48.48 16.91 -6.18
C LYS A 20 -47.89 18.23 -6.73
N LYS A 21 -47.66 18.20 -8.06
CA LYS A 21 -47.92 19.26 -9.08
C LYS A 21 -46.88 20.37 -9.34
N CYS A 22 -46.35 20.36 -10.56
CA CYS A 22 -47.00 21.07 -11.69
C CYS A 22 -47.65 19.99 -12.61
N HIS A 23 -48.84 20.07 -13.23
CA HIS A 23 -49.60 21.12 -13.95
C HIS A 23 -49.03 21.43 -15.36
N LEU A 24 -49.81 21.55 -16.46
CA LEU A 24 -51.26 21.68 -16.80
C LEU A 24 -51.58 20.74 -18.01
N LEU A 25 -52.79 20.46 -18.54
CA LEU A 25 -54.21 20.34 -18.08
C LEU A 25 -55.07 19.67 -19.19
N ASN A 26 -56.16 18.93 -18.83
CA ASN A 26 -57.50 18.80 -19.49
C ASN A 26 -58.05 17.35 -19.57
N ALA A 27 -59.36 17.13 -19.80
CA ALA A 27 -60.55 17.45 -18.96
C ALA A 27 -61.88 17.07 -19.67
N LEU A 28 -62.79 16.43 -18.92
CA LEU A 28 -64.27 16.36 -19.11
C LEU A 28 -64.89 15.65 -20.33
N GLY A 29 -65.86 14.76 -20.05
CA GLY A 29 -67.00 14.48 -20.94
C GLY A 29 -67.28 13.00 -21.24
N GLY A 30 -68.39 12.43 -20.71
CA GLY A 30 -68.91 11.13 -21.17
C GLY A 30 -69.44 10.17 -20.08
N VAL A 31 -70.70 10.36 -19.66
CA VAL A 31 -71.51 9.31 -19.02
C VAL A 31 -72.56 8.87 -20.04
N VAL A 32 -72.86 7.57 -20.17
CA VAL A 32 -74.21 7.04 -20.52
C VAL A 32 -74.26 5.49 -20.52
N VAL A 33 -75.20 4.96 -19.73
CA VAL A 33 -76.10 3.79 -19.92
C VAL A 33 -75.57 2.43 -20.43
N SER A 34 -76.02 1.37 -19.74
CA SER A 34 -75.87 -0.05 -20.11
C SER A 34 -76.81 -0.53 -21.22
N ALA A 35 -76.41 -1.62 -21.89
CA ALA A 35 -77.20 -2.50 -22.75
C ALA A 35 -77.49 -2.04 -24.20
N LEU A 36 -76.81 -2.69 -25.15
CA LEU A 36 -77.45 -3.30 -26.33
C LEU A 36 -76.58 -4.46 -26.87
N LEU A 37 -77.18 -5.65 -27.03
CA LEU A 37 -76.91 -6.73 -28.02
C LEU A 37 -75.43 -7.17 -28.24
N LEU A 38 -75.02 -8.37 -27.81
CA LEU A 38 -75.12 -9.70 -28.49
C LEU A 38 -73.95 -10.06 -29.44
N GLY A 39 -73.43 -11.28 -29.26
CA GLY A 39 -72.93 -12.12 -30.36
C GLY A 39 -71.42 -12.12 -30.62
N GLY A 40 -70.89 -13.28 -31.05
CA GLY A 40 -69.46 -13.53 -31.28
C GLY A 40 -68.76 -14.01 -30.00
N GLY A 41 -68.27 -15.25 -29.87
CA GLY A 41 -68.08 -16.31 -30.87
C GLY A 41 -66.58 -16.49 -31.17
N ASN A 42 -66.11 -17.74 -31.16
CA ASN A 42 -64.68 -18.07 -31.22
C ASN A 42 -63.99 -17.47 -32.45
N MET A 43 -63.11 -16.50 -32.22
CA MET A 43 -62.15 -16.00 -33.21
C MET A 43 -60.74 -16.27 -32.68
N ALA A 44 -60.20 -17.45 -33.00
CA ALA A 44 -58.77 -17.67 -32.94
C ALA A 44 -58.12 -16.81 -34.03
N PHE A 45 -57.52 -15.69 -33.65
CA PHE A 45 -56.66 -14.94 -34.55
C PHE A 45 -55.46 -15.82 -34.89
N ALA A 46 -55.20 -16.04 -36.18
CA ALA A 46 -54.00 -16.74 -36.60
C ALA A 46 -52.77 -15.94 -36.12
N ALA A 47 -51.86 -16.61 -35.41
CA ALA A 47 -50.69 -15.97 -34.83
C ALA A 47 -49.84 -15.33 -35.92
N ALA A 48 -49.57 -14.03 -35.81
CA ALA A 48 -48.79 -13.28 -36.78
C ALA A 48 -47.28 -13.48 -36.58
N PRO A 49 -46.44 -13.27 -37.60
CA PRO A 49 -45.00 -13.14 -37.39
C PRO A 49 -44.69 -11.81 -36.67
N ILE A 50 -43.65 -11.80 -35.85
CA ILE A 50 -43.13 -10.59 -35.19
C ILE A 50 -41.66 -10.37 -35.55
N VAL A 51 -41.33 -9.12 -35.88
CA VAL A 51 -39.95 -8.65 -36.02
C VAL A 51 -39.66 -7.69 -34.87
N ILE A 52 -38.58 -7.94 -34.14
CA ILE A 52 -38.18 -7.17 -32.95
C ILE A 52 -36.88 -6.43 -33.27
N SER A 53 -36.98 -5.13 -33.54
CA SER A 53 -35.87 -4.20 -33.78
C SER A 53 -35.41 -3.43 -32.53
N ASP A 54 -36.24 -3.43 -31.49
CA ASP A 54 -36.11 -2.63 -30.28
C ASP A 54 -36.31 -3.50 -29.03
N ASN A 55 -36.38 -2.90 -27.83
CA ASN A 55 -36.55 -3.64 -26.58
C ASN A 55 -38.03 -4.06 -26.34
N HIS A 56 -38.33 -5.35 -26.51
CA HIS A 56 -39.63 -5.98 -26.21
C HIS A 56 -39.55 -6.80 -24.90
N GLN A 57 -40.52 -6.61 -24.00
CA GLN A 57 -40.45 -7.06 -22.61
C GLN A 57 -41.70 -7.85 -22.21
N VAL A 58 -41.57 -9.18 -22.09
CA VAL A 58 -42.67 -10.09 -21.75
C VAL A 58 -42.68 -10.37 -20.26
N ALA A 59 -43.64 -9.75 -19.56
CA ALA A 59 -43.73 -9.76 -18.11
C ALA A 59 -44.21 -11.09 -17.50
N ASP A 60 -44.03 -11.24 -16.18
CA ASP A 60 -44.48 -12.40 -15.42
C ASP A 60 -45.99 -12.63 -15.55
N GLY A 61 -46.39 -13.86 -15.90
CA GLY A 61 -47.78 -14.26 -16.10
C GLY A 61 -48.35 -13.94 -17.48
N ILE A 62 -47.62 -13.23 -18.34
CA ILE A 62 -48.03 -12.95 -19.72
C ILE A 62 -47.67 -14.12 -20.63
N THR A 63 -48.55 -14.42 -21.58
CA THR A 63 -48.31 -15.34 -22.69
C THR A 63 -48.51 -14.60 -24.01
N GLU A 64 -47.51 -14.64 -24.88
CA GLU A 64 -47.59 -14.15 -26.25
C GLU A 64 -47.36 -15.31 -27.23
N GLU A 65 -48.09 -15.36 -28.34
CA GLU A 65 -48.03 -16.45 -29.32
C GLU A 65 -47.98 -15.88 -30.75
N TYR A 66 -46.95 -16.29 -31.50
CA TYR A 66 -46.56 -15.80 -32.83
C TYR A 66 -46.38 -16.99 -33.79
N THR A 67 -46.24 -16.73 -35.11
CA THR A 67 -45.79 -17.76 -36.06
C THR A 67 -44.27 -17.79 -36.20
N THR A 68 -43.64 -16.65 -36.52
CA THR A 68 -42.17 -16.51 -36.44
C THR A 68 -41.79 -15.35 -35.51
N ILE A 69 -40.59 -15.44 -34.92
CA ILE A 69 -40.05 -14.45 -33.98
C ILE A 69 -38.64 -14.07 -34.46
N ASP A 70 -38.50 -12.94 -35.14
CA ASP A 70 -37.25 -12.50 -35.76
C ASP A 70 -36.66 -11.30 -35.00
N VAL A 71 -35.63 -11.53 -34.16
CA VAL A 71 -34.97 -10.51 -33.33
C VAL A 71 -33.70 -10.03 -34.01
N ASN A 72 -33.65 -8.75 -34.40
CA ASN A 72 -32.64 -8.22 -35.32
C ASN A 72 -32.26 -6.77 -34.99
N SER A 73 -31.19 -6.24 -35.61
CA SER A 73 -30.91 -4.80 -35.72
C SER A 73 -30.70 -4.05 -34.39
N GLY A 74 -30.34 -4.75 -33.31
CA GLY A 74 -30.23 -4.19 -31.96
C GLY A 74 -31.41 -4.53 -31.03
N GLY A 75 -32.44 -5.20 -31.54
CA GLY A 75 -33.63 -5.57 -30.78
C GLY A 75 -33.35 -6.57 -29.67
N ILE A 76 -34.11 -6.46 -28.57
CA ILE A 76 -33.96 -7.30 -27.39
C ILE A 76 -35.32 -7.87 -27.00
N LEU A 77 -35.50 -9.18 -27.11
CA LEU A 77 -36.64 -9.90 -26.53
C LEU A 77 -36.27 -10.39 -25.13
N SER A 78 -36.79 -9.75 -24.09
CA SER A 78 -36.64 -10.20 -22.71
C SER A 78 -37.88 -10.92 -22.22
N ILE A 79 -37.73 -12.11 -21.65
CA ILE A 79 -38.83 -12.93 -21.12
C ILE A 79 -38.61 -13.12 -19.61
N ALA A 80 -39.53 -12.59 -18.80
CA ALA A 80 -39.48 -12.68 -17.35
C ALA A 80 -39.67 -14.12 -16.84
N ARG A 81 -39.37 -14.36 -15.55
CA ARG A 81 -39.28 -15.71 -14.96
C ARG A 81 -40.58 -16.52 -15.05
N ASN A 82 -41.72 -15.85 -15.11
CA ASN A 82 -43.04 -16.47 -15.30
C ASN A 82 -43.75 -15.99 -16.58
N GLY A 83 -43.03 -15.32 -17.50
CA GLY A 83 -43.51 -15.01 -18.84
C GLY A 83 -43.39 -16.22 -19.78
N LYS A 84 -44.17 -16.22 -20.86
CA LYS A 84 -44.18 -17.26 -21.91
C LYS A 84 -44.26 -16.60 -23.28
N VAL A 85 -43.39 -17.01 -24.18
CA VAL A 85 -43.47 -16.66 -25.62
C VAL A 85 -43.51 -17.95 -26.42
N VAL A 86 -44.42 -18.04 -27.40
CA VAL A 86 -44.54 -19.19 -28.31
C VAL A 86 -44.35 -18.72 -29.74
N GLY A 87 -43.56 -19.47 -30.52
CA GLY A 87 -43.46 -19.36 -31.98
C GLY A 87 -43.47 -20.76 -32.62
N THR A 88 -43.46 -20.81 -33.95
CA THR A 88 -42.99 -21.98 -34.70
C THR A 88 -41.48 -21.89 -34.89
N ASP A 89 -40.98 -20.76 -35.40
CA ASP A 89 -39.55 -20.52 -35.59
C ASP A 89 -39.10 -19.24 -34.88
N ALA A 90 -37.89 -19.27 -34.31
CA ALA A 90 -37.23 -18.10 -33.75
C ALA A 90 -35.87 -17.85 -34.43
N THR A 91 -35.66 -16.64 -34.91
CA THR A 91 -34.39 -16.21 -35.51
C THR A 91 -33.79 -15.07 -34.69
N ILE A 92 -32.48 -15.11 -34.48
CA ILE A 92 -31.70 -14.00 -33.93
C ILE A 92 -30.63 -13.63 -34.95
N GLY A 93 -30.80 -12.47 -35.60
CA GLY A 93 -29.84 -11.91 -36.54
C GLY A 93 -28.88 -10.92 -35.90
N ALA A 94 -28.06 -10.27 -36.74
CA ALA A 94 -27.06 -9.29 -36.34
C ALA A 94 -27.61 -8.23 -35.36
N GLY A 95 -27.02 -8.17 -34.16
CA GLY A 95 -27.37 -7.25 -33.08
C GLY A 95 -28.60 -7.66 -32.26
N GLY A 96 -29.32 -8.70 -32.66
CA GLY A 96 -30.49 -9.20 -31.94
C GLY A 96 -30.11 -9.97 -30.66
N ARG A 97 -30.94 -9.87 -29.62
CA ARG A 97 -30.72 -10.55 -28.34
C ARG A 97 -32.01 -11.16 -27.78
N ILE A 98 -32.00 -12.44 -27.41
CA ILE A 98 -33.07 -13.08 -26.60
C ILE A 98 -32.54 -13.34 -25.20
N ILE A 99 -33.21 -12.81 -24.17
CA ILE A 99 -32.85 -12.97 -22.76
C ILE A 99 -34.02 -13.59 -22.01
N SER A 100 -33.97 -14.90 -21.77
CA SER A 100 -34.97 -15.61 -20.97
C SER A 100 -34.49 -15.79 -19.53
N ALA A 101 -35.26 -15.31 -18.54
CA ALA A 101 -34.99 -15.54 -17.12
C ALA A 101 -35.36 -16.97 -16.64
N LYS A 102 -35.44 -17.93 -17.57
CA LYS A 102 -35.94 -19.30 -17.43
C LYS A 102 -35.35 -20.19 -18.54
N ASN A 103 -36.13 -21.05 -19.18
CA ASN A 103 -35.66 -22.07 -20.11
C ASN A 103 -35.99 -21.70 -21.57
N LEU A 104 -35.21 -22.25 -22.50
CA LEU A 104 -35.62 -22.39 -23.90
C LEU A 104 -36.21 -23.80 -24.09
N HIS A 105 -37.41 -23.90 -24.63
CA HIS A 105 -38.07 -25.16 -24.98
C HIS A 105 -38.17 -25.24 -26.50
N ILE A 106 -37.16 -25.84 -27.14
CA ILE A 106 -37.07 -25.93 -28.60
C ILE A 106 -37.51 -27.31 -29.08
N GLY A 107 -38.69 -27.38 -29.68
CA GLY A 107 -39.37 -28.58 -30.16
C GLY A 107 -40.76 -28.81 -29.56
N THR A 108 -41.36 -29.93 -29.94
CA THR A 108 -42.64 -30.38 -29.40
C THR A 108 -42.45 -31.25 -28.15
N PHE A 109 -43.03 -30.83 -27.02
CA PHE A 109 -42.94 -31.52 -25.72
C PHE A 109 -44.30 -31.95 -25.19
N GLY A 110 -44.32 -33.05 -24.42
CA GLY A 110 -45.51 -33.59 -23.77
C GLY A 110 -46.08 -32.68 -22.67
N SER A 111 -47.29 -32.98 -22.22
CA SER A 111 -48.17 -32.16 -21.36
C SER A 111 -47.73 -31.98 -19.90
N GLY A 112 -46.42 -32.09 -19.60
CA GLY A 112 -45.85 -31.96 -18.26
C GLY A 112 -44.58 -31.10 -18.14
N GLN A 113 -44.07 -30.51 -19.23
CA GLN A 113 -42.91 -29.60 -19.17
C GLN A 113 -43.29 -28.16 -18.77
N ALA A 114 -42.29 -27.35 -18.41
CA ALA A 114 -42.48 -26.04 -17.80
C ALA A 114 -43.13 -25.00 -18.75
N ASN A 115 -44.16 -24.31 -18.26
CA ASN A 115 -44.95 -23.33 -19.03
C ASN A 115 -44.34 -21.91 -19.07
N THR A 116 -43.01 -21.76 -18.98
CA THR A 116 -42.34 -20.45 -18.78
C THR A 116 -41.02 -20.35 -19.54
N GLY A 117 -40.80 -19.26 -20.27
CA GLY A 117 -39.64 -19.03 -21.13
C GLY A 117 -40.02 -18.89 -22.61
N LEU A 118 -39.07 -19.13 -23.51
CA LEU A 118 -39.33 -19.22 -24.95
C LEU A 118 -39.70 -20.66 -25.33
N ARG A 119 -40.74 -20.84 -26.14
CA ARG A 119 -41.05 -22.09 -26.83
C ARG A 119 -41.12 -21.85 -28.34
N ALA A 120 -40.37 -22.62 -29.11
CA ALA A 120 -40.43 -22.66 -30.57
C ALA A 120 -40.16 -24.09 -31.05
N ASP A 121 -40.45 -24.45 -32.30
CA ASP A 121 -40.01 -25.73 -32.86
C ASP A 121 -38.56 -25.66 -33.39
N SER A 122 -38.10 -24.47 -33.82
CA SER A 122 -36.69 -24.20 -34.12
C SER A 122 -36.16 -22.88 -33.53
N LEU A 123 -34.84 -22.79 -33.34
CA LEU A 123 -34.11 -21.57 -32.98
C LEU A 123 -32.82 -21.44 -33.80
N THR A 124 -32.68 -20.36 -34.57
CA THR A 124 -31.46 -20.04 -35.32
C THR A 124 -30.84 -18.75 -34.79
N ILE A 125 -29.52 -18.77 -34.54
CA ILE A 125 -28.75 -17.63 -34.03
C ILE A 125 -27.59 -17.38 -35.00
N GLY A 126 -27.44 -16.18 -35.55
CA GLY A 126 -26.35 -15.85 -36.48
C GLY A 126 -26.18 -14.35 -36.66
N GLY A 127 -24.97 -13.85 -36.41
CA GLY A 127 -24.66 -12.42 -36.50
C GLY A 127 -24.07 -12.02 -37.85
N SER A 128 -23.40 -10.87 -37.86
CA SER A 128 -22.53 -10.44 -38.95
C SER A 128 -21.19 -9.91 -38.42
N SER A 129 -20.23 -9.67 -39.31
CA SER A 129 -18.93 -9.10 -38.94
C SER A 129 -19.12 -7.74 -38.27
N GLY A 130 -18.82 -7.67 -36.96
CA GLY A 130 -19.01 -6.47 -36.12
C GLY A 130 -20.36 -6.38 -35.39
N SER A 131 -21.25 -7.38 -35.48
CA SER A 131 -22.54 -7.37 -34.80
C SER A 131 -23.00 -8.79 -34.42
N LEU A 132 -22.84 -9.14 -33.14
CA LEU A 132 -23.19 -10.46 -32.59
C LEU A 132 -24.71 -10.68 -32.51
N ALA A 133 -25.12 -11.94 -32.59
CA ALA A 133 -26.48 -12.39 -32.27
C ALA A 133 -26.45 -13.23 -30.99
N GLU A 134 -27.28 -12.93 -29.98
CA GLU A 134 -27.17 -13.58 -28.66
C GLU A 134 -28.48 -14.21 -28.17
N ALA A 135 -28.39 -15.40 -27.59
CA ALA A 135 -29.42 -15.96 -26.72
C ALA A 135 -28.86 -16.23 -25.32
N GLN A 136 -29.64 -15.98 -24.28
CA GLN A 136 -29.33 -16.32 -22.89
C GLN A 136 -30.54 -16.98 -22.21
N ALA A 137 -30.31 -18.08 -21.50
CA ALA A 137 -31.28 -18.77 -20.66
C ALA A 137 -30.57 -19.60 -19.59
N SER A 138 -31.30 -20.17 -18.62
CA SER A 138 -30.70 -21.11 -17.66
C SER A 138 -30.53 -22.52 -18.24
N HIS A 139 -31.53 -23.03 -18.95
CA HIS A 139 -31.53 -24.40 -19.50
C HIS A 139 -32.13 -24.43 -20.90
N LEU A 140 -31.65 -25.38 -21.71
CA LEU A 140 -32.27 -25.77 -22.98
C LEU A 140 -32.96 -27.14 -22.80
N SER A 141 -34.25 -27.19 -23.08
CA SER A 141 -34.99 -28.44 -23.33
C SER A 141 -35.13 -28.61 -24.84
N LEU A 142 -34.80 -29.80 -25.37
CA LEU A 142 -34.58 -29.97 -26.81
C LEU A 142 -35.28 -31.22 -27.37
N ASN A 143 -36.25 -30.99 -28.25
CA ASN A 143 -36.90 -31.99 -29.11
C ASN A 143 -37.18 -31.41 -30.53
N GLY A 144 -36.41 -30.39 -30.91
CA GLY A 144 -36.47 -29.64 -32.17
C GLY A 144 -35.05 -29.27 -32.60
N ALA A 145 -34.88 -28.22 -33.41
CA ALA A 145 -33.57 -27.83 -33.96
C ALA A 145 -33.07 -26.49 -33.41
N VAL A 146 -31.87 -26.48 -32.82
CA VAL A 146 -31.13 -25.25 -32.49
C VAL A 146 -29.89 -25.16 -33.39
N THR A 147 -29.67 -24.04 -34.05
CA THR A 147 -28.48 -23.79 -34.88
C THR A 147 -27.81 -22.49 -34.51
N ILE A 148 -26.54 -22.55 -34.09
CA ILE A 148 -25.69 -21.39 -33.78
C ILE A 148 -24.68 -21.21 -34.90
N ASN A 149 -24.97 -20.29 -35.82
CA ASN A 149 -24.10 -19.93 -36.94
C ASN A 149 -23.02 -18.92 -36.52
N GLN A 150 -22.12 -18.60 -37.45
CA GLN A 150 -21.08 -17.58 -37.28
C GLN A 150 -21.61 -16.26 -36.66
N HIS A 151 -20.82 -15.70 -35.73
CA HIS A 151 -21.17 -14.53 -34.92
C HIS A 151 -22.44 -14.70 -34.03
N GLY A 152 -23.02 -15.90 -33.96
CA GLY A 152 -24.07 -16.26 -33.01
C GLY A 152 -23.49 -16.83 -31.72
N LYS A 153 -24.12 -16.50 -30.58
CA LYS A 153 -23.79 -17.04 -29.25
C LYS A 153 -25.04 -17.50 -28.51
N LEU A 154 -25.03 -18.73 -27.97
CA LEU A 154 -25.99 -19.20 -26.97
C LEU A 154 -25.29 -19.29 -25.61
N THR A 155 -25.89 -18.71 -24.58
CA THR A 155 -25.39 -18.72 -23.20
C THR A 155 -26.35 -19.50 -22.30
N LEU A 156 -25.84 -20.48 -21.56
CA LEU A 156 -26.62 -21.35 -20.67
C LEU A 156 -26.00 -21.49 -19.28
N ASP A 157 -26.80 -21.88 -18.28
CA ASP A 157 -26.29 -22.29 -16.96
C ASP A 157 -25.91 -23.78 -17.01
N SER A 158 -26.85 -24.68 -17.31
CA SER A 158 -26.55 -26.12 -17.39
C SER A 158 -27.37 -26.90 -18.43
N MET A 159 -26.82 -28.04 -18.85
CA MET A 159 -27.39 -28.96 -19.81
C MET A 159 -26.94 -30.38 -19.46
N ASN A 160 -27.87 -31.34 -19.55
CA ASN A 160 -27.55 -32.77 -19.48
C ASN A 160 -28.13 -33.49 -20.71
N ASN A 161 -27.32 -34.34 -21.31
CA ASN A 161 -27.62 -35.21 -22.46
C ASN A 161 -26.95 -36.58 -22.28
N ASP A 162 -27.05 -37.15 -21.07
CA ASP A 162 -26.78 -38.57 -20.81
C ASP A 162 -27.92 -39.46 -21.36
N SER A 163 -27.75 -40.78 -21.33
CA SER A 163 -28.77 -41.76 -21.73
C SER A 163 -30.03 -41.76 -20.85
N ALA A 164 -29.99 -41.12 -19.68
CA ALA A 164 -31.15 -40.91 -18.82
C ALA A 164 -31.96 -39.64 -19.19
N SER A 165 -31.42 -38.79 -20.07
CA SER A 165 -32.02 -37.52 -20.48
C SER A 165 -33.16 -37.69 -21.48
N THR A 166 -34.00 -36.65 -21.61
CA THR A 166 -35.18 -36.65 -22.50
C THR A 166 -34.93 -35.89 -23.81
N TRP A 167 -33.75 -36.07 -24.43
CA TRP A 167 -33.46 -35.60 -25.80
C TRP A 167 -34.17 -36.50 -26.83
N MET A 168 -35.51 -36.42 -26.85
CA MET A 168 -36.40 -37.40 -27.51
C MET A 168 -36.36 -37.42 -29.06
N ASN A 169 -35.45 -36.65 -29.68
CA ASN A 169 -35.02 -36.65 -31.10
C ASN A 169 -34.32 -35.32 -31.50
N GLY A 170 -34.32 -34.30 -30.63
CA GLY A 170 -33.82 -32.95 -30.93
C GLY A 170 -32.32 -32.84 -31.24
N LYS A 171 -31.89 -31.69 -31.77
CA LYS A 171 -30.57 -31.46 -32.37
C LYS A 171 -30.03 -30.07 -32.05
N LEU A 172 -28.77 -29.96 -31.63
CA LEU A 172 -28.07 -28.69 -31.39
C LEU A 172 -26.80 -28.62 -32.26
N THR A 173 -26.76 -27.71 -33.22
CA THR A 173 -25.63 -27.54 -34.15
C THR A 173 -24.89 -26.25 -33.87
N ILE A 174 -23.58 -26.32 -33.63
CA ILE A 174 -22.68 -25.19 -33.48
C ILE A 174 -21.83 -25.10 -34.75
N ASN A 175 -22.18 -24.16 -35.63
CA ASN A 175 -21.72 -24.02 -37.01
C ASN A 175 -20.91 -22.72 -37.19
N GLY A 176 -19.68 -22.70 -36.66
CA GLY A 176 -18.86 -21.48 -36.55
C GLY A 176 -19.36 -20.44 -35.53
N GLY A 177 -20.45 -20.74 -34.80
CA GLY A 177 -20.92 -19.96 -33.64
C GLY A 177 -20.33 -20.44 -32.32
N MET A 178 -20.84 -19.91 -31.20
CA MET A 178 -20.39 -20.25 -29.83
C MET A 178 -21.54 -20.76 -28.95
N LEU A 179 -21.31 -21.87 -28.24
CA LEU A 179 -22.06 -22.23 -27.03
C LEU A 179 -21.22 -21.94 -25.80
N ASP A 180 -21.77 -21.16 -24.86
CA ASP A 180 -21.11 -20.75 -23.61
C ASP A 180 -21.95 -21.16 -22.41
N ILE A 181 -21.59 -22.30 -21.80
CA ILE A 181 -22.38 -22.98 -20.77
C ILE A 181 -21.58 -23.15 -19.48
N ALA A 182 -22.23 -23.12 -18.30
CA ALA A 182 -21.49 -23.31 -17.05
C ALA A 182 -21.06 -24.78 -16.88
N SER A 183 -22.00 -25.72 -16.99
CA SER A 183 -21.70 -27.17 -16.94
C SER A 183 -22.48 -27.95 -18.01
N LEU A 184 -21.80 -28.89 -18.67
CA LEU A 184 -22.37 -29.80 -19.65
C LEU A 184 -22.07 -31.25 -19.26
N SER A 185 -23.10 -32.09 -19.23
CA SER A 185 -22.98 -33.56 -19.17
C SER A 185 -23.56 -34.14 -20.45
N ILE A 186 -22.86 -35.05 -21.11
CA ILE A 186 -23.26 -35.60 -22.42
C ILE A 186 -22.69 -37.01 -22.63
N ALA A 187 -23.48 -37.94 -23.15
CA ALA A 187 -22.97 -39.28 -23.49
C ALA A 187 -22.00 -39.20 -24.69
N TYR A 188 -20.97 -40.06 -24.69
CA TYR A 188 -19.85 -40.00 -25.65
C TYR A 188 -20.26 -40.06 -27.12
N ASP A 189 -21.35 -40.75 -27.47
CA ASP A 189 -21.86 -40.86 -28.85
C ASP A 189 -22.75 -39.66 -29.27
N LYS A 190 -23.03 -38.72 -28.36
CA LYS A 190 -23.90 -37.56 -28.61
C LYS A 190 -23.13 -36.26 -28.87
N LEU A 191 -21.81 -36.22 -28.66
CA LEU A 191 -20.94 -35.08 -29.02
C LEU A 191 -20.21 -35.39 -30.34
N VAL A 192 -20.64 -34.78 -31.44
CA VAL A 192 -20.32 -35.29 -32.79
C VAL A 192 -19.81 -34.24 -33.77
N GLY A 193 -18.98 -34.66 -34.74
CA GLY A 193 -18.45 -33.79 -35.80
C GLY A 193 -19.40 -33.61 -37.00
N ALA A 194 -20.61 -34.17 -36.96
CA ALA A 194 -21.57 -34.17 -38.07
C ALA A 194 -23.01 -34.01 -37.56
N ASP A 195 -23.87 -33.43 -38.40
CA ASP A 195 -25.22 -32.98 -38.01
C ASP A 195 -26.22 -34.14 -37.89
N THR A 196 -26.51 -34.62 -36.66
CA THR A 196 -27.35 -35.81 -36.43
C THR A 196 -28.40 -35.63 -35.31
N SER A 197 -29.53 -36.31 -35.41
CA SER A 197 -30.61 -36.26 -34.41
C SER A 197 -30.17 -36.86 -33.06
N GLY A 198 -30.61 -36.26 -31.95
CA GLY A 198 -30.22 -36.61 -30.58
C GLY A 198 -28.88 -36.02 -30.13
N SER A 199 -28.16 -35.29 -30.98
CA SER A 199 -26.77 -34.90 -30.76
C SER A 199 -26.52 -33.40 -30.58
N LEU A 200 -25.36 -33.09 -30.01
CA LEU A 200 -24.69 -31.79 -30.08
C LEU A 200 -23.58 -31.89 -31.15
N ALA A 201 -23.80 -31.25 -32.29
CA ALA A 201 -22.88 -31.25 -33.42
C ALA A 201 -21.98 -30.01 -33.42
N LEU A 202 -20.66 -30.19 -33.53
CA LEU A 202 -19.64 -29.12 -33.52
C LEU A 202 -18.89 -29.08 -34.87
N THR A 203 -19.17 -28.05 -35.68
CA THR A 203 -18.75 -27.97 -37.09
C THR A 203 -18.25 -26.57 -37.49
N ASN A 204 -17.53 -26.50 -38.61
CA ASN A 204 -17.07 -25.26 -39.25
C ASN A 204 -16.42 -24.24 -38.28
N ASN A 205 -15.49 -24.74 -37.46
CA ASN A 205 -14.75 -23.98 -36.44
C ASN A 205 -15.64 -23.38 -35.34
N GLY A 206 -16.81 -23.98 -35.08
CA GLY A 206 -17.64 -23.66 -33.93
C GLY A 206 -16.90 -23.84 -32.60
N GLN A 207 -17.37 -23.15 -31.56
CA GLN A 207 -16.74 -23.15 -30.24
C GLN A 207 -17.68 -23.68 -29.15
N LEU A 208 -17.22 -24.69 -28.42
CA LEU A 208 -17.88 -25.21 -27.22
C LEU A 208 -17.10 -24.75 -25.98
N VAL A 209 -17.67 -23.77 -25.26
CA VAL A 209 -17.09 -23.19 -24.04
C VAL A 209 -17.88 -23.66 -22.82
N VAL A 210 -17.26 -24.45 -21.94
CA VAL A 210 -17.88 -25.09 -20.77
C VAL A 210 -17.17 -24.63 -19.48
N ARG A 211 -17.65 -23.51 -18.91
CA ARG A 211 -16.93 -22.70 -17.92
C ARG A 211 -16.44 -23.46 -16.68
N ASN A 212 -17.21 -24.44 -16.19
CA ASN A 212 -16.91 -25.21 -14.99
C ASN A 212 -16.46 -26.65 -15.30
N THR A 213 -17.32 -27.44 -15.95
CA THR A 213 -17.08 -28.89 -16.15
C THR A 213 -17.83 -29.44 -17.36
N LEU A 214 -17.07 -30.08 -18.25
CA LEU A 214 -17.55 -30.96 -19.30
C LEU A 214 -17.41 -32.41 -18.83
N ALA A 215 -18.54 -33.08 -18.58
CA ALA A 215 -18.59 -34.52 -18.34
C ALA A 215 -18.99 -35.24 -19.63
N ILE A 216 -18.20 -36.24 -20.02
CA ILE A 216 -18.50 -37.14 -21.14
C ILE A 216 -18.70 -38.54 -20.55
N THR A 217 -19.93 -39.06 -20.64
CA THR A 217 -20.35 -40.29 -19.96
C THR A 217 -20.45 -41.48 -20.90
N GLU A 218 -20.56 -42.67 -20.32
CA GLU A 218 -20.95 -43.94 -20.96
C GLU A 218 -19.93 -44.55 -21.95
N GLY A 219 -18.75 -43.94 -22.11
CA GLY A 219 -17.66 -44.52 -22.90
C GLY A 219 -16.50 -43.57 -23.18
N SER A 220 -15.37 -44.15 -23.56
CA SER A 220 -14.17 -43.44 -23.99
C SER A 220 -14.43 -42.59 -25.24
N PHE A 221 -13.94 -41.35 -25.24
CA PHE A 221 -14.26 -40.37 -26.28
C PHE A 221 -13.07 -40.05 -27.18
N THR A 222 -13.22 -40.22 -28.49
CA THR A 222 -12.23 -39.78 -29.49
C THR A 222 -12.72 -38.52 -30.19
N ASN A 223 -12.17 -37.37 -29.78
CA ASN A 223 -12.50 -36.06 -30.32
C ASN A 223 -12.02 -35.93 -31.78
N THR A 224 -12.96 -36.06 -32.70
CA THR A 224 -12.82 -35.85 -34.15
C THR A 224 -13.62 -34.62 -34.62
N LEU A 225 -13.92 -33.68 -33.72
CA LEU A 225 -14.87 -32.59 -33.95
C LEU A 225 -14.30 -31.53 -34.91
N GLY A 226 -15.20 -30.90 -35.67
CA GLY A 226 -14.90 -29.82 -36.62
C GLY A 226 -14.88 -28.43 -35.98
N GLY A 227 -14.53 -28.33 -34.69
CA GLY A 227 -14.48 -27.09 -33.93
C GLY A 227 -13.80 -27.28 -32.56
N ALA A 228 -13.52 -26.17 -31.88
CA ALA A 228 -12.68 -26.14 -30.69
C ALA A 228 -13.48 -26.33 -29.38
N ILE A 229 -12.84 -26.94 -28.38
CA ILE A 229 -13.38 -27.09 -27.02
C ILE A 229 -12.55 -26.23 -26.06
N LYS A 230 -13.24 -25.54 -25.15
CA LYS A 230 -12.63 -24.87 -23.99
C LYS A 230 -13.41 -25.21 -22.72
N THR A 231 -12.76 -25.68 -21.66
CA THR A 231 -13.45 -26.05 -20.41
C THR A 231 -12.61 -25.79 -19.17
N GLY A 232 -13.26 -25.53 -18.03
CA GLY A 232 -12.59 -25.51 -16.73
C GLY A 232 -12.04 -26.88 -16.32
N LYS A 233 -12.80 -27.96 -16.58
CA LYS A 233 -12.50 -29.34 -16.19
C LYS A 233 -13.14 -30.33 -17.14
N LEU A 234 -12.42 -31.40 -17.48
CA LEU A 234 -12.93 -32.55 -18.23
C LEU A 234 -13.15 -33.75 -17.28
N VAL A 235 -14.24 -34.49 -17.46
CA VAL A 235 -14.57 -35.68 -16.67
C VAL A 235 -15.04 -36.80 -17.60
N MET A 236 -14.44 -37.98 -17.45
CA MET A 236 -14.88 -39.26 -18.01
C MET A 236 -15.40 -40.16 -16.87
N ASP A 237 -16.15 -41.21 -17.21
CA ASP A 237 -16.48 -42.28 -16.28
C ASP A 237 -15.26 -43.13 -15.88
N ALA A 238 -15.34 -43.79 -14.73
CA ALA A 238 -14.23 -44.56 -14.17
C ALA A 238 -13.87 -45.78 -15.04
N GLY A 239 -12.68 -45.73 -15.66
CA GLY A 239 -12.20 -46.71 -16.65
C GLY A 239 -11.98 -46.10 -18.03
N GLU A 240 -12.71 -45.02 -18.36
CA GLU A 240 -12.76 -44.44 -19.70
C GLU A 240 -11.68 -43.37 -19.95
N SER A 241 -11.24 -43.28 -21.20
CA SER A 241 -10.17 -42.40 -21.69
C SER A 241 -10.67 -41.32 -22.65
N TYR A 242 -9.90 -40.24 -22.80
CA TYR A 242 -10.13 -39.20 -23.80
C TYR A 242 -8.96 -39.17 -24.80
N THR A 243 -9.29 -39.14 -26.10
CA THR A 243 -8.30 -39.04 -27.19
C THR A 243 -8.59 -37.80 -28.04
N HIS A 244 -7.60 -36.92 -28.20
CA HIS A 244 -7.64 -35.77 -29.09
C HIS A 244 -7.10 -36.15 -30.48
N ASP A 245 -7.97 -36.18 -31.49
CA ASP A 245 -7.67 -36.68 -32.84
C ASP A 245 -8.30 -35.76 -33.93
N THR A 246 -8.15 -34.45 -33.72
CA THR A 246 -8.62 -33.37 -34.62
C THR A 246 -7.57 -32.25 -34.66
N ALA A 247 -7.63 -31.36 -35.65
CA ALA A 247 -6.72 -30.20 -35.72
C ALA A 247 -7.22 -28.97 -34.92
N ASN A 248 -8.42 -29.03 -34.32
CA ASN A 248 -9.00 -27.96 -33.51
C ASN A 248 -8.60 -28.11 -32.04
N SER A 249 -8.20 -27.03 -31.36
CA SER A 249 -7.65 -27.15 -30.00
C SER A 249 -8.66 -27.54 -28.91
N LEU A 250 -8.15 -28.27 -27.90
CA LEU A 250 -8.76 -28.46 -26.59
C LEU A 250 -8.04 -27.56 -25.58
N ASN A 251 -8.79 -26.74 -24.85
CA ASN A 251 -8.24 -25.79 -23.88
C ASN A 251 -8.82 -26.12 -22.50
N ILE A 252 -8.00 -26.66 -21.59
CA ILE A 252 -8.38 -26.91 -20.20
C ILE A 252 -7.83 -25.77 -19.35
N ILE A 253 -8.73 -24.97 -18.77
CA ILE A 253 -8.36 -23.76 -18.01
C ILE A 253 -7.90 -24.12 -16.59
N GLY A 254 -8.51 -25.14 -15.98
CA GLY A 254 -8.38 -25.44 -14.55
C GLY A 254 -9.50 -24.79 -13.72
N THR A 255 -9.56 -25.13 -12.43
CA THR A 255 -10.55 -24.61 -11.47
C THR A 255 -9.94 -23.66 -10.44
N ALA A 256 -10.66 -22.59 -10.10
CA ALA A 256 -10.20 -21.60 -9.13
C ALA A 256 -10.00 -22.21 -7.73
N GLY A 257 -8.81 -22.04 -7.16
CA GLY A 257 -8.41 -22.65 -5.89
C GLY A 257 -7.81 -24.05 -6.00
N GLY A 258 -7.70 -24.60 -7.21
CA GLY A 258 -7.16 -25.93 -7.49
C GLY A 258 -8.22 -27.04 -7.54
N GLY A 259 -7.76 -28.28 -7.68
CA GLY A 259 -8.60 -29.47 -7.78
C GLY A 259 -8.32 -30.28 -9.04
N ALA A 260 -9.07 -31.37 -9.25
CA ALA A 260 -8.80 -32.25 -10.38
C ALA A 260 -9.25 -31.63 -11.72
N PHE A 261 -8.35 -31.46 -12.70
CA PHE A 261 -8.64 -30.87 -14.02
C PHE A 261 -9.13 -31.90 -15.05
N PHE A 262 -8.69 -33.14 -14.90
CA PHE A 262 -9.13 -34.30 -15.68
C PHE A 262 -9.48 -35.45 -14.73
N ILE A 263 -10.55 -36.17 -15.03
CA ILE A 263 -10.89 -37.46 -14.41
C ILE A 263 -11.13 -38.44 -15.55
N GLY A 264 -10.51 -39.61 -15.47
CA GLY A 264 -10.51 -40.67 -16.48
C GLY A 264 -9.35 -41.62 -16.24
N THR A 265 -9.01 -42.46 -17.23
CA THR A 265 -7.81 -43.32 -17.19
C THR A 265 -6.61 -42.74 -17.93
N ASN A 266 -6.80 -42.19 -19.13
CA ASN A 266 -5.73 -41.58 -19.94
C ASN A 266 -6.26 -40.38 -20.74
N LEU A 267 -5.44 -39.33 -20.85
CA LEU A 267 -5.61 -38.18 -21.74
C LEU A 267 -4.60 -38.26 -22.89
N THR A 268 -5.04 -38.72 -24.06
CA THR A 268 -4.19 -38.93 -25.24
C THR A 268 -4.26 -37.77 -26.24
N VAL A 269 -3.10 -37.34 -26.75
CA VAL A 269 -2.91 -36.25 -27.73
C VAL A 269 -2.30 -36.81 -29.02
N LYS A 270 -3.15 -37.10 -30.00
CA LYS A 270 -2.77 -37.76 -31.26
C LYS A 270 -2.69 -36.78 -32.44
N GLN A 271 -3.57 -35.79 -32.49
CA GLN A 271 -3.51 -34.66 -33.42
C GLN A 271 -3.99 -33.39 -32.71
N GLY A 272 -3.64 -32.21 -33.25
CA GLY A 272 -4.06 -30.91 -32.72
C GLY A 272 -3.38 -30.51 -31.41
N ASP A 273 -3.88 -29.44 -30.80
CA ASP A 273 -3.27 -28.80 -29.63
C ASP A 273 -4.15 -28.99 -28.38
N VAL A 274 -3.58 -29.59 -27.34
CA VAL A 274 -4.15 -29.61 -25.98
C VAL A 274 -3.40 -28.61 -25.11
N PHE A 275 -4.08 -27.52 -24.74
CA PHE A 275 -3.56 -26.49 -23.86
C PHE A 275 -4.03 -26.70 -22.42
N LEU A 276 -3.11 -26.74 -21.46
CA LEU A 276 -3.38 -26.67 -20.03
C LEU A 276 -3.01 -25.28 -19.52
N GLY A 277 -3.98 -24.52 -18.99
CA GLY A 277 -3.78 -23.15 -18.54
C GLY A 277 -3.61 -22.16 -19.71
N SER A 278 -4.54 -22.19 -20.67
CA SER A 278 -4.57 -21.25 -21.82
C SER A 278 -4.76 -19.79 -21.43
N ASP A 279 -5.33 -19.54 -20.26
CA ASP A 279 -5.74 -18.23 -19.76
C ASP A 279 -4.88 -17.84 -18.56
N ALA A 280 -4.73 -16.54 -18.30
CA ALA A 280 -3.87 -16.05 -17.23
C ALA A 280 -4.34 -16.52 -15.83
N THR A 281 -3.44 -17.21 -15.13
CA THR A 281 -3.51 -17.57 -13.70
C THR A 281 -4.71 -18.40 -13.22
N PRO A 282 -4.83 -19.69 -13.62
CA PRO A 282 -5.52 -20.67 -12.79
C PRO A 282 -4.84 -20.76 -11.41
N SER A 283 -5.60 -20.54 -10.35
CA SER A 283 -5.09 -20.50 -8.98
C SER A 283 -5.15 -21.87 -8.29
N GLY A 284 -4.19 -22.16 -7.41
CA GLY A 284 -4.05 -23.47 -6.74
C GLY A 284 -3.39 -24.53 -7.63
N SER A 285 -3.27 -25.75 -7.10
CA SER A 285 -2.75 -26.91 -7.84
C SER A 285 -3.88 -27.63 -8.58
N GLN A 286 -3.72 -27.81 -9.88
CA GLN A 286 -4.59 -28.59 -10.75
C GLN A 286 -4.04 -30.02 -10.82
N THR A 287 -4.86 -31.04 -10.61
CA THR A 287 -4.38 -32.44 -10.51
C THR A 287 -5.12 -33.42 -11.41
N THR A 288 -4.50 -34.56 -11.69
CA THR A 288 -5.15 -35.79 -12.10
C THR A 288 -4.29 -36.99 -11.68
N THR A 289 -4.90 -38.16 -11.57
CA THR A 289 -4.22 -39.45 -11.38
C THR A 289 -4.29 -40.31 -12.64
N ALA A 290 -4.66 -39.70 -13.77
CA ALA A 290 -4.66 -40.33 -15.08
C ALA A 290 -3.32 -40.07 -15.78
N ASP A 291 -2.96 -41.01 -16.64
CA ASP A 291 -1.79 -40.86 -17.51
C ASP A 291 -2.06 -39.85 -18.62
N VAL A 292 -0.98 -39.29 -19.18
CA VAL A 292 -1.04 -38.38 -20.33
C VAL A 292 -0.16 -38.94 -21.44
N SER A 293 -0.75 -39.18 -22.61
CA SER A 293 -0.07 -39.81 -23.75
C SER A 293 0.03 -38.85 -24.93
N VAL A 294 1.20 -38.72 -25.58
CA VAL A 294 1.39 -37.83 -26.74
C VAL A 294 2.05 -38.58 -27.89
N ASP A 295 1.34 -38.67 -29.02
CA ASP A 295 1.70 -39.50 -30.19
C ASP A 295 1.91 -38.68 -31.47
N GLY A 296 1.25 -37.52 -31.61
CA GLY A 296 1.36 -36.71 -32.83
C GLY A 296 0.94 -35.25 -32.74
N GLY A 297 0.10 -34.88 -31.76
CA GLY A 297 -0.28 -33.48 -31.52
C GLY A 297 0.68 -32.73 -30.60
N LEU A 298 0.28 -31.54 -30.17
CA LEU A 298 0.97 -30.72 -29.17
C LEU A 298 0.23 -30.80 -27.83
N LEU A 299 0.92 -31.18 -26.76
CA LEU A 299 0.53 -30.88 -25.39
C LEU A 299 1.32 -29.64 -24.93
N GLN A 300 0.64 -28.53 -24.65
CA GLN A 300 1.28 -27.34 -24.07
C GLN A 300 0.71 -27.00 -22.70
N VAL A 301 1.56 -26.99 -21.68
CA VAL A 301 1.26 -26.36 -20.39
C VAL A 301 1.70 -24.90 -20.48
N GLY A 302 0.73 -23.99 -20.29
CA GLY A 302 0.88 -22.54 -20.47
C GLY A 302 1.04 -21.79 -19.15
N HIS A 303 0.20 -22.03 -18.14
CA HIS A 303 0.25 -21.29 -16.87
C HIS A 303 -0.21 -22.16 -15.69
N GLY A 304 0.39 -21.96 -14.51
CA GLY A 304 -0.06 -22.54 -13.25
C GLY A 304 0.51 -23.93 -12.97
N ASN A 305 0.09 -24.52 -11.85
CA ASN A 305 0.66 -25.77 -11.33
C ASN A 305 -0.23 -26.97 -11.67
N TRP A 306 0.28 -27.90 -12.47
CA TRP A 306 -0.42 -29.10 -12.96
C TRP A 306 0.30 -30.36 -12.50
N GLN A 307 -0.44 -31.37 -12.06
CA GLN A 307 0.07 -32.71 -11.76
C GLN A 307 -0.74 -33.77 -12.52
N ALA A 308 -0.07 -34.77 -13.10
CA ALA A 308 -0.66 -35.95 -13.73
C ALA A 308 0.02 -37.24 -13.25
N GLY A 309 -0.46 -38.39 -13.73
CA GLY A 309 0.20 -39.70 -13.59
C GLY A 309 1.43 -39.81 -14.49
N ASP A 310 1.59 -40.92 -15.20
CA ASP A 310 2.73 -41.10 -16.10
C ASP A 310 2.56 -40.28 -17.40
N LEU A 311 3.66 -39.66 -17.86
CA LEU A 311 3.73 -38.97 -19.15
C LEU A 311 4.41 -39.88 -20.18
N ALA A 312 3.61 -40.46 -21.07
CA ALA A 312 4.08 -41.25 -22.20
C ALA A 312 4.20 -40.38 -23.46
N GLN A 313 5.35 -40.41 -24.14
CA GLN A 313 5.53 -39.73 -25.42
C GLN A 313 6.11 -40.66 -26.48
N THR A 314 5.29 -41.01 -27.48
CA THR A 314 5.68 -41.79 -28.67
C THR A 314 5.96 -40.89 -29.88
N GLY A 315 5.43 -39.66 -29.88
CA GLY A 315 5.61 -38.70 -30.95
C GLY A 315 5.13 -37.29 -30.57
N GLY A 316 4.72 -36.51 -31.58
CA GLY A 316 4.22 -35.14 -31.38
C GLY A 316 5.18 -34.21 -30.63
N GLN A 317 4.62 -33.27 -29.87
CA GLN A 317 5.36 -32.33 -29.05
C GLN A 317 4.75 -32.21 -27.64
N VAL A 318 5.62 -32.13 -26.62
CA VAL A 318 5.27 -31.69 -25.27
C VAL A 318 5.99 -30.39 -24.99
N LYS A 319 5.30 -29.38 -24.45
CA LYS A 319 5.89 -28.08 -24.13
C LYS A 319 5.41 -27.57 -22.78
N VAL A 320 6.33 -27.39 -21.84
CA VAL A 320 6.07 -26.80 -20.52
C VAL A 320 6.70 -25.41 -20.51
N SER A 321 5.88 -24.36 -20.57
CA SER A 321 6.32 -22.98 -20.82
C SER A 321 5.37 -21.96 -20.18
N GLY A 322 5.63 -20.65 -20.29
CA GLY A 322 4.70 -19.59 -19.85
C GLY A 322 4.41 -19.54 -18.33
N ASN A 323 5.23 -20.22 -17.51
CA ASN A 323 4.96 -20.53 -16.08
C ASN A 323 4.00 -21.70 -15.84
N GLY A 324 3.79 -22.56 -16.83
CA GLY A 324 3.40 -23.93 -16.57
C GLY A 324 4.43 -24.63 -15.69
N VAL A 325 3.98 -25.12 -14.54
CA VAL A 325 4.65 -26.22 -13.83
C VAL A 325 3.86 -27.49 -14.14
N LEU A 326 4.55 -28.54 -14.57
CA LEU A 326 4.00 -29.87 -14.77
C LEU A 326 4.75 -30.87 -13.89
N THR A 327 4.04 -31.58 -13.04
CA THR A 327 4.54 -32.73 -12.26
C THR A 327 3.96 -34.01 -12.83
N VAL A 328 4.79 -35.04 -13.01
CA VAL A 328 4.40 -36.36 -13.53
C VAL A 328 5.02 -37.46 -12.67
N ASP A 329 4.29 -38.55 -12.46
CA ASP A 329 4.76 -39.67 -11.63
C ASP A 329 5.94 -40.40 -12.30
N SER A 330 5.93 -40.56 -13.63
CA SER A 330 7.09 -40.95 -14.45
C SER A 330 7.10 -40.24 -15.81
N LEU A 331 8.26 -40.24 -16.48
CA LEU A 331 8.42 -39.89 -17.89
C LEU A 331 8.83 -41.12 -18.69
N ASN A 332 8.10 -41.43 -19.76
CA ASN A 332 8.42 -42.49 -20.72
C ASN A 332 8.34 -41.95 -22.16
N GLN A 333 9.43 -41.32 -22.61
CA GLN A 333 9.55 -40.80 -23.97
C GLN A 333 10.35 -41.76 -24.85
N THR A 334 9.72 -42.27 -25.91
CA THR A 334 10.36 -43.10 -26.95
C THR A 334 10.52 -42.35 -28.28
N GLY A 335 9.70 -41.32 -28.52
CA GLY A 335 9.76 -40.46 -29.70
C GLY A 335 9.15 -39.08 -29.41
N GLY A 336 9.19 -38.18 -30.39
CA GLY A 336 8.73 -36.80 -30.24
C GLY A 336 9.67 -35.92 -29.41
N LEU A 337 9.39 -34.61 -29.42
CA LEU A 337 10.18 -33.60 -28.70
C LEU A 337 9.45 -33.17 -27.42
N LEU A 338 10.18 -33.09 -26.31
CA LEU A 338 9.73 -32.47 -25.06
C LEU A 338 10.59 -31.24 -24.78
N THR A 339 9.94 -30.07 -24.67
CA THR A 339 10.61 -28.78 -24.39
C THR A 339 10.16 -28.21 -23.04
N VAL A 340 11.11 -27.83 -22.20
CA VAL A 340 10.88 -27.15 -20.91
C VAL A 340 11.48 -25.74 -20.98
N GLY A 341 10.65 -24.72 -20.82
CA GLY A 341 11.00 -23.31 -21.05
C GLY A 341 10.98 -22.93 -22.55
N GLY A 342 11.87 -22.03 -22.94
CA GLY A 342 12.02 -21.52 -24.30
C GLY A 342 12.53 -20.07 -24.34
N SER A 343 12.62 -19.50 -25.53
CA SER A 343 12.99 -18.09 -25.73
C SER A 343 12.02 -17.16 -24.97
N GLY A 344 12.54 -16.43 -23.97
CA GLY A 344 11.75 -15.52 -23.13
C GLY A 344 10.74 -16.17 -22.18
N ASN A 345 10.76 -17.51 -22.03
CA ASN A 345 9.72 -18.26 -21.32
C ASN A 345 10.34 -19.24 -20.30
N THR A 346 9.96 -19.13 -19.03
CA THR A 346 10.21 -20.22 -18.07
C THR A 346 9.17 -21.34 -18.23
N GLY A 347 9.51 -22.51 -17.74
CA GLY A 347 8.59 -23.60 -17.47
C GLY A 347 9.31 -24.61 -16.57
N LYS A 348 8.55 -25.39 -15.79
CA LYS A 348 9.14 -26.42 -14.91
C LYS A 348 8.49 -27.77 -15.10
N LEU A 349 9.27 -28.78 -15.49
CA LEU A 349 8.86 -30.18 -15.43
C LEU A 349 9.46 -30.83 -14.18
N VAL A 350 8.65 -31.53 -13.41
CA VAL A 350 9.08 -32.40 -12.30
C VAL A 350 8.73 -33.83 -12.67
N VAL A 351 9.72 -34.72 -12.66
CA VAL A 351 9.52 -36.17 -12.77
C VAL A 351 9.77 -36.78 -11.39
N ASP A 352 8.71 -37.26 -10.76
CA ASP A 352 8.71 -37.71 -9.35
C ASP A 352 9.11 -39.19 -9.18
N GLY A 353 9.35 -39.91 -10.27
CA GLY A 353 9.69 -41.33 -10.28
C GLY A 353 10.57 -41.70 -11.46
N SER A 354 10.14 -42.68 -12.26
CA SER A 354 11.00 -43.23 -13.31
C SER A 354 11.19 -42.26 -14.48
N PHE A 355 12.41 -42.20 -15.01
CA PHE A 355 12.76 -41.33 -16.14
C PHE A 355 13.31 -42.20 -17.28
N ALA A 356 12.66 -42.18 -18.43
CA ALA A 356 13.10 -42.79 -19.67
C ALA A 356 12.85 -41.82 -20.84
N ASN A 357 13.84 -41.69 -21.73
CA ASN A 357 13.80 -40.70 -22.81
C ASN A 357 14.55 -41.16 -24.07
N THR A 358 14.19 -40.57 -25.20
CA THR A 358 14.82 -40.84 -26.49
C THR A 358 16.02 -39.91 -26.73
N THR A 359 16.91 -40.29 -27.65
CA THR A 359 18.12 -39.52 -27.95
C THR A 359 17.77 -38.13 -28.48
N TYR A 360 18.29 -37.08 -27.84
CA TYR A 360 18.06 -35.72 -28.29
C TYR A 360 18.49 -35.51 -29.74
N SER A 361 17.56 -34.96 -30.53
CA SER A 361 17.76 -34.53 -31.91
C SER A 361 17.12 -33.17 -32.08
N ALA A 362 17.92 -32.15 -32.37
CA ALA A 362 17.51 -30.75 -32.33
C ALA A 362 16.21 -30.50 -33.11
N GLY A 363 15.22 -29.90 -32.44
CA GLY A 363 13.91 -29.57 -33.01
C GLY A 363 13.02 -30.76 -33.43
N THR A 364 13.41 -32.00 -33.13
CA THR A 364 12.71 -33.20 -33.65
C THR A 364 12.45 -34.30 -32.63
N ALA A 365 13.38 -34.58 -31.70
CA ALA A 365 13.21 -35.64 -30.71
C ALA A 365 13.97 -35.39 -29.40
N GLY A 366 13.57 -36.08 -28.33
CA GLY A 366 14.26 -36.09 -27.05
C GLY A 366 13.77 -35.02 -26.07
N VAL A 367 14.53 -34.78 -25.01
CA VAL A 367 14.24 -33.76 -23.99
C VAL A 367 15.17 -32.56 -24.17
N ALA A 368 14.58 -31.37 -24.21
CA ALA A 368 15.25 -30.08 -24.26
C ALA A 368 14.78 -29.18 -23.12
N VAL A 369 15.72 -28.52 -22.43
CA VAL A 369 15.47 -27.44 -21.47
C VAL A 369 16.13 -26.18 -22.02
N ALA A 370 15.43 -25.05 -22.09
CA ALA A 370 15.92 -23.85 -22.77
C ALA A 370 15.43 -22.55 -22.12
N GLY A 371 16.21 -21.48 -22.24
CA GLY A 371 15.96 -20.25 -21.49
C GLY A 371 15.96 -20.55 -19.99
N THR A 372 15.19 -19.80 -19.20
CA THR A 372 15.07 -20.01 -17.75
C THR A 372 14.13 -21.19 -17.38
N GLY A 373 14.15 -22.26 -18.17
CA GLY A 373 13.43 -23.52 -17.92
C GLY A 373 14.15 -24.44 -16.93
N VAL A 374 13.38 -25.25 -16.18
CA VAL A 374 13.90 -26.16 -15.16
C VAL A 374 13.31 -27.56 -15.34
N LEU A 375 14.16 -28.55 -15.59
CA LEU A 375 13.79 -29.97 -15.45
C LEU A 375 14.27 -30.46 -14.08
N GLN A 376 13.36 -30.93 -13.24
CA GLN A 376 13.68 -31.60 -11.98
C GLN A 376 13.46 -33.11 -12.12
N ALA A 377 14.45 -33.89 -11.73
CA ALA A 377 14.39 -35.34 -11.63
C ALA A 377 15.11 -35.80 -10.34
N LYS A 378 14.73 -36.95 -9.78
CA LYS A 378 15.40 -37.49 -8.60
C LYS A 378 16.74 -38.09 -8.96
N TYR A 379 17.79 -37.74 -8.20
CA TYR A 379 19.16 -38.21 -8.42
C TYR A 379 19.20 -39.74 -8.47
N ASP A 380 18.63 -40.40 -7.46
CA ASP A 380 18.60 -41.87 -7.34
C ASP A 380 17.74 -42.57 -8.42
N ASP A 381 16.99 -41.85 -9.26
CA ASP A 381 16.19 -42.40 -10.37
C ASP A 381 16.75 -42.10 -11.77
N LEU A 382 17.58 -41.05 -11.91
CA LEU A 382 18.28 -40.76 -13.16
C LEU A 382 19.73 -41.26 -13.18
N ILE A 383 20.42 -41.26 -12.03
CA ILE A 383 21.89 -41.39 -11.95
C ILE A 383 22.31 -42.63 -11.15
N THR A 384 23.45 -43.21 -11.53
CA THR A 384 24.24 -44.09 -10.66
C THR A 384 25.73 -43.77 -10.78
N GLY A 385 26.32 -43.24 -9.71
CA GLY A 385 27.70 -42.73 -9.74
C GLY A 385 27.84 -41.52 -10.67
N THR A 386 28.49 -41.73 -11.83
CA THR A 386 28.74 -40.72 -12.88
C THR A 386 28.08 -41.08 -14.23
N ASP A 387 27.12 -41.99 -14.25
CA ASP A 387 26.43 -42.45 -15.46
C ASP A 387 24.91 -42.58 -15.19
N PHE A 388 24.11 -42.83 -16.23
CA PHE A 388 22.68 -43.09 -16.10
C PHE A 388 22.37 -44.36 -15.32
N LYS A 389 21.29 -44.34 -14.52
CA LYS A 389 20.78 -45.50 -13.76
C LYS A 389 20.40 -46.66 -14.68
N ASP A 390 19.86 -46.36 -15.86
CA ASP A 390 19.60 -47.31 -16.93
C ASP A 390 19.92 -46.72 -18.30
N THR A 391 21.17 -46.91 -18.74
CA THR A 391 21.68 -46.50 -20.07
C THR A 391 20.91 -47.10 -21.26
N THR A 392 20.05 -48.11 -21.04
CA THR A 392 19.15 -48.66 -22.07
C THR A 392 18.00 -47.71 -22.35
N ASN A 393 17.35 -47.20 -21.31
CA ASN A 393 16.11 -46.41 -21.39
C ASN A 393 16.32 -44.90 -21.18
N GLN A 394 17.47 -44.49 -20.63
CA GLN A 394 17.85 -43.09 -20.43
C GLN A 394 18.86 -42.64 -21.49
N LYS A 395 18.79 -41.37 -21.91
CA LYS A 395 19.64 -40.78 -22.97
C LYS A 395 19.99 -39.33 -22.63
N ALA A 396 21.09 -38.85 -23.19
CA ALA A 396 21.58 -37.49 -23.00
C ALA A 396 20.51 -36.41 -23.26
N ILE A 397 20.35 -35.48 -22.31
CA ILE A 397 19.33 -34.42 -22.28
C ILE A 397 19.97 -33.11 -22.73
N ASN A 398 19.32 -32.35 -23.62
CA ASN A 398 19.85 -31.05 -24.04
C ASN A 398 19.44 -29.94 -23.06
N ILE A 399 20.37 -29.47 -22.24
CA ILE A 399 20.18 -28.28 -21.41
C ILE A 399 20.82 -27.10 -22.14
N ALA A 400 20.02 -26.37 -22.94
CA ALA A 400 20.48 -25.21 -23.71
C ALA A 400 20.72 -23.98 -22.81
N ASP A 401 21.25 -22.92 -23.43
CA ASP A 401 21.44 -21.56 -22.94
C ASP A 401 20.46 -21.15 -21.81
N GLY A 402 21.00 -20.98 -20.59
CA GLY A 402 20.26 -20.57 -19.38
C GLY A 402 19.44 -21.66 -18.67
N GLY A 403 19.27 -22.84 -19.29
CA GLY A 403 18.47 -23.94 -18.77
C GLY A 403 19.07 -24.59 -17.52
N THR A 404 18.25 -25.31 -16.77
CA THR A 404 18.67 -26.03 -15.56
C THR A 404 18.14 -27.46 -15.51
N LEU A 405 19.03 -28.43 -15.29
CA LEU A 405 18.70 -29.76 -14.78
C LEU A 405 18.93 -29.78 -13.25
N LEU A 406 17.86 -29.94 -12.48
CA LEU A 406 17.88 -30.03 -11.03
C LEU A 406 17.78 -31.49 -10.59
N LEU A 407 18.88 -32.04 -10.05
CA LEU A 407 18.98 -33.40 -9.54
C LEU A 407 18.65 -33.39 -8.04
N ASP A 408 17.39 -33.72 -7.73
CA ASP A 408 16.84 -33.64 -6.38
C ASP A 408 17.17 -34.88 -5.53
N GLY A 409 17.19 -34.72 -4.21
CA GLY A 409 17.40 -35.82 -3.25
C GLY A 409 18.84 -36.34 -3.08
N TYR A 410 19.85 -35.73 -3.73
CA TYR A 410 21.25 -36.13 -3.55
C TYR A 410 21.69 -36.02 -2.07
N SER A 411 22.22 -37.11 -1.52
CA SER A 411 22.55 -37.26 -0.09
C SER A 411 24.02 -37.59 0.22
N GLY A 412 24.89 -37.59 -0.80
CA GLY A 412 26.31 -37.86 -0.63
C GLY A 412 27.10 -36.69 -0.02
N SER A 413 28.34 -36.95 0.41
CA SER A 413 29.24 -35.94 0.99
C SER A 413 29.80 -34.92 0.00
N GLY A 414 29.38 -34.99 -1.27
CA GLY A 414 29.86 -34.20 -2.39
C GLY A 414 30.93 -34.91 -3.23
N ILE A 415 31.08 -34.47 -4.48
CA ILE A 415 32.03 -34.99 -5.49
C ILE A 415 32.91 -33.86 -6.05
N THR A 416 34.03 -34.17 -6.70
CA THR A 416 34.92 -33.11 -7.25
C THR A 416 34.33 -32.49 -8.53
N VAL A 417 34.84 -31.30 -8.93
CA VAL A 417 34.48 -30.70 -10.24
C VAL A 417 34.79 -31.64 -11.41
N ALA A 418 35.84 -32.47 -11.31
CA ALA A 418 36.21 -33.44 -12.34
C ALA A 418 35.25 -34.64 -12.41
N ASP A 419 34.82 -35.18 -11.26
CA ASP A 419 33.82 -36.26 -11.20
C ASP A 419 32.43 -35.74 -11.65
N PHE A 420 32.09 -34.51 -11.26
CA PHE A 420 30.87 -33.83 -11.72
C PHE A 420 30.91 -33.59 -13.23
N LYS A 421 32.07 -33.21 -13.80
CA LYS A 421 32.23 -33.14 -15.26
C LYS A 421 32.00 -34.50 -15.93
N ALA A 422 32.57 -35.57 -15.38
CA ALA A 422 32.39 -36.91 -15.93
C ALA A 422 30.91 -37.36 -15.90
N LEU A 423 30.16 -36.93 -14.87
CA LEU A 423 28.70 -37.07 -14.82
C LEU A 423 28.00 -36.25 -15.91
N THR A 424 28.31 -34.95 -16.04
CA THR A 424 27.65 -34.08 -17.04
C THR A 424 27.97 -34.47 -18.48
N ASP A 425 29.18 -34.95 -18.77
CA ASP A 425 29.59 -35.43 -20.09
C ASP A 425 28.78 -36.66 -20.56
N ASN A 426 28.23 -37.45 -19.64
CA ASN A 426 27.37 -38.59 -19.94
C ASN A 426 25.88 -38.19 -20.05
N ILE A 427 25.40 -37.30 -19.19
CA ILE A 427 23.95 -36.99 -19.11
C ILE A 427 23.50 -35.79 -19.95
N LEU A 428 24.42 -34.92 -20.39
CA LEU A 428 24.11 -33.77 -21.24
C LEU A 428 24.33 -34.08 -22.73
N ALA A 429 23.43 -33.61 -23.58
CA ALA A 429 23.60 -33.70 -25.02
C ALA A 429 24.69 -32.73 -25.51
N SER A 430 25.43 -33.11 -26.55
CA SER A 430 26.47 -32.29 -27.16
C SER A 430 25.91 -30.95 -27.64
N GLY A 431 26.46 -29.84 -27.14
CA GLY A 431 25.94 -28.48 -27.39
C GLY A 431 24.97 -27.96 -26.31
N SER A 432 24.85 -28.66 -25.18
CA SER A 432 24.26 -28.08 -23.96
C SER A 432 25.09 -26.87 -23.48
N ASN A 433 24.40 -25.86 -22.97
CA ASN A 433 24.89 -24.52 -22.56
C ASN A 433 24.15 -23.99 -21.32
N GLY A 434 23.44 -24.84 -20.58
CA GLY A 434 22.87 -24.55 -19.26
C GLY A 434 23.50 -25.41 -18.16
N THR A 435 23.00 -25.33 -16.93
CA THR A 435 23.68 -25.90 -15.75
C THR A 435 22.96 -27.11 -15.14
N VAL A 436 23.73 -27.92 -14.41
CA VAL A 436 23.25 -29.02 -13.58
C VAL A 436 23.38 -28.62 -12.10
N GLN A 437 22.32 -28.85 -11.32
CA GLN A 437 22.19 -28.39 -9.94
C GLN A 437 21.70 -29.50 -9.00
N GLY A 438 21.76 -29.27 -7.69
CA GLY A 438 21.22 -30.18 -6.65
C GLY A 438 22.24 -31.16 -6.03
N ILE A 439 23.37 -31.40 -6.70
CA ILE A 439 24.51 -32.15 -6.15
C ILE A 439 25.47 -31.18 -5.46
N THR A 440 26.05 -31.60 -4.33
CA THR A 440 27.15 -30.84 -3.69
C THR A 440 28.45 -31.07 -4.45
N VAL A 441 29.04 -30.01 -5.01
CA VAL A 441 30.32 -30.06 -5.73
C VAL A 441 31.44 -29.44 -4.88
N THR A 442 32.58 -30.12 -4.83
CA THR A 442 33.76 -29.72 -4.06
C THR A 442 34.71 -28.92 -4.95
N TYR A 443 34.88 -27.64 -4.62
CA TYR A 443 35.73 -26.67 -5.32
C TYR A 443 37.07 -26.47 -4.61
N ASN A 444 38.17 -26.46 -5.38
CA ASN A 444 39.56 -26.39 -4.93
C ASN A 444 40.35 -25.24 -5.61
N ASN A 445 39.66 -24.17 -5.99
CA ASN A 445 40.19 -23.05 -6.79
C ASN A 445 40.44 -23.39 -8.27
N GLU A 446 39.55 -24.18 -8.88
CA GLU A 446 39.48 -24.33 -10.33
C GLU A 446 39.06 -23.00 -11.00
N THR A 447 39.45 -22.76 -12.25
CA THR A 447 39.08 -21.51 -12.96
C THR A 447 37.65 -21.56 -13.49
N LEU A 448 37.08 -20.39 -13.84
CA LEU A 448 35.71 -20.30 -14.33
C LEU A 448 35.42 -21.19 -15.55
N GLN A 449 36.37 -21.35 -16.47
CA GLN A 449 36.22 -22.27 -17.61
C GLN A 449 36.07 -23.74 -17.16
N VAL A 450 36.78 -24.17 -16.11
CA VAL A 450 36.70 -25.56 -15.61
C VAL A 450 35.35 -25.82 -14.93
N VAL A 451 34.81 -24.82 -14.23
CA VAL A 451 33.43 -24.87 -13.69
C VAL A 451 32.40 -24.90 -14.82
N GLY A 452 32.66 -24.14 -15.89
CA GLY A 452 31.82 -24.04 -17.10
C GLY A 452 31.78 -25.31 -17.95
N ASP A 453 32.94 -25.92 -18.22
CA ASP A 453 33.08 -27.20 -18.92
C ASP A 453 32.49 -28.38 -18.12
N ALA A 454 32.31 -28.19 -16.80
CA ALA A 454 31.62 -29.12 -15.91
C ALA A 454 30.11 -28.81 -15.75
N HIS A 455 29.58 -27.77 -16.42
CA HIS A 455 28.18 -27.34 -16.32
C HIS A 455 27.69 -27.08 -14.88
N ALA A 456 28.61 -26.70 -13.98
CA ALA A 456 28.41 -26.79 -12.54
C ALA A 456 27.76 -25.53 -11.91
N ALA A 457 27.04 -25.75 -10.81
CA ALA A 457 26.42 -24.70 -10.01
C ALA A 457 26.99 -24.64 -8.59
N LEU A 458 27.93 -23.72 -8.40
CA LEU A 458 28.60 -23.37 -7.14
C LEU A 458 27.99 -22.09 -6.55
N THR A 459 26.67 -22.11 -6.28
CA THR A 459 25.78 -20.95 -6.01
C THR A 459 26.14 -20.04 -4.82
N THR A 460 27.21 -20.33 -4.08
CA THR A 460 27.74 -19.48 -2.99
C THR A 460 29.26 -19.26 -3.07
N THR A 461 29.92 -19.82 -4.08
CA THR A 461 31.39 -19.82 -4.26
C THR A 461 31.83 -18.65 -5.14
N VAL A 462 33.00 -18.07 -4.82
CA VAL A 462 33.67 -17.09 -5.68
C VAL A 462 34.73 -17.80 -6.51
N VAL A 463 34.74 -17.53 -7.82
CA VAL A 463 35.60 -18.23 -8.80
C VAL A 463 36.54 -17.24 -9.51
N ASP A 464 37.75 -17.67 -9.84
CA ASP A 464 38.65 -16.87 -10.68
C ASP A 464 38.13 -16.82 -12.12
N GLY A 465 37.61 -15.65 -12.50
CA GLY A 465 37.07 -15.35 -13.82
C GLY A 465 38.13 -14.97 -14.85
N SER A 466 39.40 -14.86 -14.45
CA SER A 466 40.51 -14.42 -15.32
C SER A 466 40.81 -15.35 -16.50
N SER A 467 40.27 -16.59 -16.51
CA SER A 467 40.30 -17.46 -17.70
C SER A 467 39.27 -17.10 -18.77
N GLY A 468 38.28 -16.29 -18.41
CA GLY A 468 37.02 -16.18 -19.13
C GLY A 468 36.20 -17.48 -19.11
N LEU A 469 35.13 -17.46 -19.90
CA LEU A 469 34.23 -18.57 -20.19
C LEU A 469 33.87 -18.52 -21.70
N SER A 470 34.36 -19.48 -22.50
CA SER A 470 34.17 -19.54 -23.97
C SER A 470 33.35 -20.74 -24.45
N SER A 471 33.00 -21.65 -23.54
CA SER A 471 32.12 -22.82 -23.77
C SER A 471 31.48 -23.25 -22.45
N GLY A 472 30.34 -23.94 -22.54
CA GLY A 472 29.65 -24.51 -21.38
C GLY A 472 28.89 -23.49 -20.55
N ALA A 473 28.65 -23.79 -19.28
CA ALA A 473 27.87 -22.94 -18.39
C ALA A 473 28.30 -23.03 -16.92
N ALA A 474 28.44 -21.88 -16.26
CA ALA A 474 28.82 -21.79 -14.86
C ALA A 474 27.79 -20.97 -14.08
N THR A 475 27.29 -21.52 -12.97
CA THR A 475 26.51 -20.78 -11.98
C THR A 475 27.37 -20.63 -10.72
N VAL A 476 27.66 -19.41 -10.28
CA VAL A 476 28.58 -19.12 -9.17
C VAL A 476 28.03 -18.01 -8.28
N GLY A 477 28.48 -17.92 -7.02
CA GLY A 477 28.12 -16.82 -6.12
C GLY A 477 28.70 -15.47 -6.56
N GLY A 478 29.89 -15.48 -7.19
CA GLY A 478 30.52 -14.33 -7.82
C GLY A 478 31.83 -14.70 -8.54
N VAL A 479 32.44 -13.73 -9.20
CA VAL A 479 33.75 -13.88 -9.86
C VAL A 479 34.75 -12.80 -9.43
N THR A 480 36.04 -13.14 -9.47
CA THR A 480 37.14 -12.19 -9.32
C THR A 480 38.00 -12.14 -10.57
N GLY A 481 38.54 -10.95 -10.88
CA GLY A 481 39.39 -10.73 -12.05
C GLY A 481 38.59 -10.42 -13.32
N ALA A 482 39.29 -9.97 -14.37
CA ALA A 482 38.68 -9.54 -15.62
C ALA A 482 38.01 -10.71 -16.34
N THR A 483 36.68 -10.74 -16.33
CA THR A 483 35.89 -11.89 -16.78
C THR A 483 35.31 -11.64 -18.17
N THR A 484 35.62 -12.50 -19.15
CA THR A 484 35.03 -12.44 -20.50
C THR A 484 34.18 -13.69 -20.76
N VAL A 485 32.91 -13.50 -21.15
CA VAL A 485 32.00 -14.59 -21.56
C VAL A 485 31.76 -14.52 -23.06
N SER A 486 31.88 -15.64 -23.77
CA SER A 486 31.83 -15.69 -25.24
C SER A 486 31.40 -17.07 -25.76
N GLY A 487 31.19 -17.20 -27.07
CA GLY A 487 30.96 -18.50 -27.71
C GLY A 487 29.62 -19.16 -27.35
N ASN A 488 28.59 -18.36 -27.06
CA ASN A 488 27.29 -18.74 -26.51
C ASN A 488 27.34 -19.35 -25.09
N ALA A 489 28.47 -19.26 -24.39
CA ALA A 489 28.57 -19.74 -23.02
C ALA A 489 27.74 -18.88 -22.04
N ALA A 490 27.27 -19.51 -20.95
CA ALA A 490 26.37 -18.89 -19.98
C ALA A 490 26.98 -18.77 -18.58
N LEU A 491 27.09 -17.54 -18.08
CA LEU A 491 27.51 -17.22 -16.72
C LEU A 491 26.31 -16.76 -15.88
N THR A 492 26.11 -17.37 -14.71
CA THR A 492 25.08 -16.95 -13.74
C THR A 492 25.75 -16.54 -12.43
N LEU A 493 25.50 -15.31 -11.97
CA LEU A 493 26.08 -14.72 -10.75
C LEU A 493 24.97 -14.59 -9.69
N THR A 494 24.94 -15.51 -8.72
CA THR A 494 23.79 -15.71 -7.82
C THR A 494 23.80 -14.86 -6.54
N GLY A 495 24.91 -14.20 -6.23
CA GLY A 495 25.11 -13.48 -4.97
C GLY A 495 25.88 -14.31 -3.94
N GLN A 496 26.46 -13.62 -2.96
CA GLN A 496 27.22 -14.21 -1.85
C GLN A 496 26.52 -13.93 -0.53
N ALA A 497 26.46 -14.92 0.37
CA ALA A 497 25.93 -14.76 1.73
C ALA A 497 26.71 -13.77 2.62
N SER A 498 27.80 -13.19 2.12
CA SER A 498 28.53 -12.06 2.72
C SER A 498 29.19 -11.23 1.63
N GLY A 499 29.20 -9.90 1.78
CA GLY A 499 29.81 -8.97 0.82
C GLY A 499 28.95 -8.62 -0.41
N ASN A 500 28.13 -9.56 -0.92
CA ASN A 500 27.21 -9.35 -2.05
C ASN A 500 27.86 -8.80 -3.35
N VAL A 501 29.16 -8.98 -3.55
CA VAL A 501 29.86 -8.58 -4.79
C VAL A 501 29.73 -9.70 -5.83
N LEU A 502 29.23 -9.35 -7.03
CA LEU A 502 28.99 -10.29 -8.13
C LEU A 502 30.22 -10.42 -9.05
N ALA A 503 30.84 -9.29 -9.40
CA ALA A 503 32.16 -9.22 -10.04
C ALA A 503 32.89 -7.97 -9.57
N ASP A 504 34.21 -8.06 -9.37
CA ASP A 504 35.06 -6.96 -8.91
C ASP A 504 35.64 -6.11 -10.06
N ASN A 505 36.00 -6.74 -11.19
CA ASN A 505 36.61 -6.11 -12.37
C ASN A 505 35.64 -6.04 -13.58
N GLY A 506 34.35 -6.25 -13.36
CA GLY A 506 33.33 -6.20 -14.43
C GLY A 506 33.20 -7.50 -15.22
N VAL A 507 32.32 -7.50 -16.23
CA VAL A 507 32.11 -8.63 -17.15
C VAL A 507 32.02 -8.14 -18.60
N THR A 508 32.86 -8.66 -19.48
CA THR A 508 32.79 -8.44 -20.94
C THR A 508 32.02 -9.60 -21.60
N LEU A 509 31.10 -9.28 -22.52
CA LEU A 509 30.34 -10.25 -23.32
C LEU A 509 30.70 -10.12 -24.81
N ASN A 510 31.04 -11.25 -25.43
CA ASN A 510 31.34 -11.35 -26.86
C ASN A 510 30.62 -12.56 -27.48
N GLY A 511 29.33 -12.41 -27.72
CA GLY A 511 28.44 -13.54 -27.98
C GLY A 511 28.22 -14.37 -26.72
N GLY A 512 28.04 -13.71 -25.57
CA GLY A 512 27.94 -14.34 -24.25
C GLY A 512 26.60 -14.10 -23.57
N ILE A 513 26.27 -14.97 -22.60
CA ILE A 513 25.06 -14.84 -21.77
C ILE A 513 25.46 -14.61 -20.32
N LEU A 514 24.91 -13.57 -19.71
CA LEU A 514 25.05 -13.25 -18.29
C LEU A 514 23.68 -13.29 -17.62
N THR A 515 23.58 -13.91 -16.45
CA THR A 515 22.39 -13.88 -15.60
C THR A 515 22.76 -13.37 -14.22
N LEU A 516 22.13 -12.31 -13.75
CA LEU A 516 22.26 -11.79 -12.40
C LEU A 516 21.12 -12.36 -11.54
N GLY A 517 21.49 -12.99 -10.43
CA GLY A 517 20.62 -13.77 -9.55
C GLY A 517 20.43 -15.21 -10.02
N ASN A 518 19.49 -15.93 -9.37
CA ASN A 518 19.31 -17.38 -9.56
C ASN A 518 17.90 -17.70 -10.09
N PRO A 519 17.74 -18.32 -11.28
CA PRO A 519 16.45 -18.74 -11.81
C PRO A 519 15.66 -19.70 -10.91
N VAL A 520 16.32 -20.56 -10.12
CA VAL A 520 15.65 -21.49 -9.20
C VAL A 520 15.36 -20.88 -7.81
N GLY A 521 15.63 -19.59 -7.61
CA GLY A 521 15.41 -18.87 -6.35
C GLY A 521 16.63 -18.82 -5.41
N GLY A 522 16.48 -18.15 -4.28
CA GLY A 522 17.53 -18.07 -3.24
C GLY A 522 18.67 -17.06 -3.49
N SER A 523 18.56 -16.20 -4.50
CA SER A 523 19.50 -15.09 -4.75
C SER A 523 19.42 -14.02 -3.65
N THR A 524 20.59 -13.49 -3.24
CA THR A 524 20.70 -12.38 -2.27
C THR A 524 20.78 -11.00 -2.93
N GLY A 525 20.67 -10.92 -4.26
CA GLY A 525 21.05 -9.72 -5.01
C GLY A 525 22.57 -9.47 -4.98
N GLY A 526 23.01 -8.31 -5.46
CA GLY A 526 24.41 -7.92 -5.34
C GLY A 526 24.84 -6.72 -6.18
N THR A 527 26.12 -6.36 -6.07
CA THR A 527 26.76 -5.29 -6.85
C THR A 527 27.84 -5.86 -7.75
N LEU A 528 27.79 -5.52 -9.03
CA LEU A 528 28.81 -5.77 -10.05
C LEU A 528 29.58 -4.44 -10.22
N GLN A 529 30.87 -4.39 -9.86
CA GLN A 529 31.60 -3.14 -9.61
C GLN A 529 32.38 -2.54 -10.80
N GLY A 530 32.61 -3.32 -11.86
CA GLY A 530 33.38 -2.90 -13.03
C GLY A 530 32.56 -2.75 -14.31
N GLY A 531 31.24 -2.61 -14.19
CA GLY A 531 30.32 -2.52 -15.32
C GLY A 531 30.16 -3.81 -16.14
N ILE A 532 29.31 -3.74 -17.16
CA ILE A 532 29.12 -4.77 -18.18
C ILE A 532 29.47 -4.18 -19.55
N ASP A 533 30.39 -4.80 -20.27
CA ASP A 533 30.71 -4.45 -21.66
C ASP A 533 30.19 -5.54 -22.61
N ALA A 534 29.01 -5.32 -23.16
CA ALA A 534 28.36 -6.14 -24.18
C ALA A 534 28.46 -5.51 -25.59
N SER A 535 29.47 -4.66 -25.85
CA SER A 535 29.61 -3.95 -27.13
C SER A 535 29.87 -4.86 -28.34
N THR A 536 30.35 -6.10 -28.14
CA THR A 536 30.71 -7.05 -29.22
C THR A 536 29.82 -8.29 -29.27
N GLY A 537 29.41 -8.71 -30.47
CA GLY A 537 28.59 -9.92 -30.66
C GLY A 537 27.12 -9.77 -30.21
N THR A 538 26.38 -10.87 -30.25
CA THR A 538 24.96 -10.94 -29.83
C THR A 538 24.88 -11.42 -28.39
N ASN A 539 24.46 -10.55 -27.47
CA ASN A 539 24.60 -10.78 -26.03
C ASN A 539 23.24 -10.79 -25.31
N THR A 540 23.09 -11.62 -24.28
CA THR A 540 21.91 -11.62 -23.41
C THR A 540 22.30 -11.36 -21.96
N ILE A 541 21.61 -10.42 -21.31
CA ILE A 541 21.77 -10.09 -19.89
C ILE A 541 20.42 -10.30 -19.20
N ASN A 542 20.28 -11.35 -18.40
CA ASN A 542 19.08 -11.60 -17.60
C ASN A 542 19.27 -11.04 -16.19
N VAL A 543 18.22 -10.45 -15.60
CA VAL A 543 18.23 -9.95 -14.21
C VAL A 543 17.03 -10.50 -13.48
N VAL A 544 17.23 -11.46 -12.57
CA VAL A 544 16.13 -12.18 -11.87
C VAL A 544 16.41 -12.28 -10.37
N ASN A 545 15.34 -12.37 -9.58
CA ASN A 545 15.35 -12.63 -8.14
C ASN A 545 16.29 -11.72 -7.33
N GLY A 546 15.73 -10.62 -6.84
CA GLY A 546 16.42 -9.65 -5.99
C GLY A 546 16.87 -8.38 -6.72
N THR A 547 17.64 -7.56 -6.00
CA THR A 547 18.16 -6.28 -6.48
C THR A 547 19.62 -6.44 -6.89
N HIS A 548 19.90 -6.13 -8.15
CA HIS A 548 21.22 -6.21 -8.76
C HIS A 548 21.65 -4.83 -9.23
N THR A 549 22.77 -4.36 -8.71
CA THR A 549 23.37 -3.07 -9.05
C THR A 549 24.55 -3.27 -10.00
N VAL A 550 24.53 -2.63 -11.15
CA VAL A 550 25.68 -2.51 -12.04
C VAL A 550 26.30 -1.12 -11.83
N ASP A 551 27.39 -1.11 -11.07
CA ASP A 551 28.24 0.06 -10.85
C ASP A 551 29.38 0.02 -11.90
N GLY A 552 29.73 1.17 -12.48
CA GLY A 552 30.65 1.24 -13.62
C GLY A 552 30.04 1.08 -15.03
N GLY A 553 28.71 1.06 -15.16
CA GLY A 553 28.01 1.21 -16.45
C GLY A 553 27.54 -0.08 -17.15
N ILE A 554 26.66 0.07 -18.15
CA ILE A 554 26.28 -0.99 -19.09
C ILE A 554 26.49 -0.47 -20.51
N THR A 555 27.48 -1.01 -21.21
CA THR A 555 27.70 -0.76 -22.64
C THR A 555 27.12 -1.92 -23.46
N GLY A 556 26.38 -1.63 -24.52
CA GLY A 556 25.75 -2.62 -25.40
C GLY A 556 25.70 -2.18 -26.85
N ASN A 557 25.19 -3.08 -27.69
CA ASN A 557 24.99 -2.87 -29.13
C ASN A 557 23.54 -3.25 -29.55
N ALA A 558 23.19 -2.96 -30.81
CA ALA A 558 21.89 -3.29 -31.41
C ALA A 558 21.51 -4.80 -31.42
N THR A 559 22.41 -5.70 -31.03
CA THR A 559 22.18 -7.15 -30.84
C THR A 559 22.34 -7.59 -29.38
N THR A 560 22.32 -6.64 -28.44
CA THR A 560 22.33 -6.88 -26.99
C THR A 560 20.92 -6.77 -26.45
N THR A 561 20.49 -7.75 -25.65
CA THR A 561 19.18 -7.76 -24.97
C THR A 561 19.36 -7.87 -23.47
N VAL A 562 18.83 -6.90 -22.72
CA VAL A 562 18.64 -6.99 -21.27
C VAL A 562 17.19 -7.39 -20.98
N ALA A 563 16.99 -8.41 -20.16
CA ALA A 563 15.68 -8.87 -19.69
C ALA A 563 15.62 -8.76 -18.16
N VAL A 564 14.68 -7.96 -17.63
CA VAL A 564 14.57 -7.68 -16.18
C VAL A 564 13.28 -8.24 -15.61
N GLY A 565 13.45 -9.24 -14.76
CA GLY A 565 12.49 -10.32 -14.60
C GLY A 565 12.56 -11.29 -15.78
N GLY A 566 11.92 -12.44 -15.57
CA GLY A 566 11.53 -13.38 -16.60
C GLY A 566 10.19 -13.98 -16.19
N SER A 567 9.61 -14.85 -17.01
CA SER A 567 8.18 -15.14 -16.87
C SER A 567 7.74 -15.63 -15.47
N ALA A 568 8.59 -16.28 -14.65
CA ALA A 568 8.25 -16.72 -13.28
C ALA A 568 8.86 -15.89 -12.14
N ASN A 569 9.82 -15.00 -12.43
CA ASN A 569 10.66 -14.33 -11.43
C ASN A 569 10.70 -12.82 -11.76
N SER A 570 10.43 -11.94 -10.80
CA SER A 570 10.75 -10.51 -10.97
C SER A 570 12.23 -10.24 -10.76
N GLY A 571 12.71 -9.10 -11.25
CA GLY A 571 14.07 -8.63 -11.01
C GLY A 571 14.10 -7.12 -10.83
N THR A 572 15.06 -6.63 -10.04
CA THR A 572 15.35 -5.20 -9.92
C THR A 572 16.75 -4.94 -10.47
N LEU A 573 16.82 -4.18 -11.57
CA LEU A 573 18.07 -3.67 -12.13
C LEU A 573 18.28 -2.23 -11.69
N ILE A 574 19.41 -1.95 -11.04
CA ILE A 574 19.92 -0.61 -10.80
C ILE A 574 21.19 -0.44 -11.61
N ALA A 575 21.28 0.58 -12.45
CA ALA A 575 22.47 0.79 -13.30
C ALA A 575 22.69 2.27 -13.62
N THR A 576 23.95 2.70 -13.56
CA THR A 576 24.37 4.00 -14.07
C THR A 576 24.92 3.89 -15.49
N ASP A 577 25.22 5.04 -16.12
CA ASP A 577 26.04 5.18 -17.33
C ASP A 577 25.73 4.14 -18.43
N ILE A 578 24.44 3.95 -18.70
CA ILE A 578 23.94 3.02 -19.72
C ILE A 578 24.17 3.63 -21.11
N SER A 579 24.65 2.82 -22.07
CA SER A 579 24.57 3.08 -23.51
C SER A 579 24.40 1.76 -24.26
N MET A 580 23.26 1.57 -24.92
CA MET A 580 22.86 0.33 -25.60
C MET A 580 22.98 0.40 -27.14
N ASN A 581 23.14 1.57 -27.75
CA ASN A 581 23.30 1.75 -29.20
C ASN A 581 22.24 0.97 -30.04
N GLY A 582 20.96 1.11 -29.69
CA GLY A 582 19.83 0.39 -30.27
C GLY A 582 19.53 -1.00 -29.66
N GLY A 583 20.29 -1.44 -28.66
CA GLY A 583 20.04 -2.69 -27.92
C GLY A 583 18.78 -2.62 -27.04
N GLN A 584 18.21 -3.77 -26.69
CA GLN A 584 16.92 -3.85 -25.98
C GLN A 584 17.08 -3.87 -24.45
N ILE A 585 16.13 -3.26 -23.74
CA ILE A 585 15.95 -3.45 -22.29
C ILE A 585 14.46 -3.69 -22.01
N ASN A 586 14.07 -4.93 -21.73
CA ASN A 586 12.68 -5.33 -21.57
C ASN A 586 12.36 -5.73 -20.12
N PHE A 587 11.24 -5.26 -19.58
CA PHE A 587 10.72 -5.59 -18.26
C PHE A 587 9.35 -6.27 -18.41
N ASP A 588 9.23 -7.54 -18.00
CA ASP A 588 7.98 -8.34 -18.05
C ASP A 588 8.06 -9.58 -17.12
N PRO A 589 7.69 -9.43 -15.85
CA PRO A 589 7.36 -10.53 -14.94
C PRO A 589 5.83 -10.74 -14.87
N PRO A 590 5.35 -11.86 -14.29
CA PRO A 590 3.93 -12.14 -14.19
C PRO A 590 3.32 -11.33 -13.04
N PHE A 591 2.00 -11.08 -13.05
CA PHE A 591 1.31 -10.62 -11.83
C PHE A 591 1.12 -11.76 -10.83
N ALA A 592 1.46 -11.54 -9.56
CA ALA A 592 1.08 -12.46 -8.48
C ALA A 592 -0.38 -12.27 -8.03
N ALA A 593 -0.79 -11.01 -7.84
CA ALA A 593 -2.17 -10.63 -7.50
C ALA A 593 -2.45 -9.17 -7.88
N ALA A 594 -3.72 -8.84 -8.15
CA ALA A 594 -4.13 -7.45 -8.29
C ALA A 594 -3.97 -6.70 -6.95
N GLY A 595 -3.45 -5.48 -7.00
CA GLY A 595 -3.11 -4.65 -5.85
C GLY A 595 -1.73 -4.92 -5.23
N ASP A 596 -1.08 -6.04 -5.55
CA ASP A 596 0.26 -6.38 -5.04
C ASP A 596 1.36 -5.84 -5.97
N THR A 597 2.27 -5.06 -5.38
CA THR A 597 3.41 -4.43 -6.07
C THR A 597 4.75 -5.03 -5.67
N SER A 598 4.76 -6.02 -4.75
CA SER A 598 5.98 -6.66 -4.24
C SER A 598 6.68 -7.50 -5.31
N ASN A 599 5.91 -8.14 -6.19
CA ASN A 599 6.42 -8.99 -7.27
C ASN A 599 6.63 -8.24 -8.61
N ALA A 600 6.55 -6.91 -8.62
CA ALA A 600 6.85 -6.11 -9.82
C ALA A 600 8.37 -6.08 -10.13
N SER A 601 8.74 -6.15 -11.41
CA SER A 601 10.12 -5.88 -11.87
C SER A 601 10.40 -4.40 -11.85
N MET A 602 11.66 -4.03 -11.65
CA MET A 602 12.05 -2.63 -11.50
C MET A 602 13.31 -2.24 -12.26
N GLY A 603 13.32 -1.01 -12.77
CA GLY A 603 14.52 -0.31 -13.22
C GLY A 603 14.79 0.93 -12.36
N GLY A 604 16.03 1.10 -11.90
CA GLY A 604 16.58 2.37 -11.40
C GLY A 604 17.75 2.77 -12.28
N LEU A 605 17.47 3.50 -13.36
CA LEU A 605 18.37 3.64 -14.50
C LEU A 605 18.80 5.09 -14.72
N THR A 606 20.08 5.32 -15.00
CA THR A 606 20.56 6.57 -15.61
C THR A 606 21.32 6.28 -16.89
N PHE A 607 20.83 6.80 -18.01
CA PHE A 607 21.53 6.73 -19.29
C PHE A 607 22.66 7.76 -19.37
N THR A 608 23.68 7.44 -20.17
CA THR A 608 24.78 8.35 -20.50
C THR A 608 24.22 9.68 -21.03
N SER A 609 24.62 10.80 -20.42
CA SER A 609 24.09 12.14 -20.71
C SER A 609 22.56 12.36 -20.54
N ASN A 610 21.81 11.39 -19.98
CA ASN A 610 20.34 11.28 -20.04
C ASN A 610 19.78 11.06 -21.46
N THR A 611 20.58 10.46 -22.36
CA THR A 611 20.15 10.08 -23.72
C THR A 611 19.77 8.60 -23.77
N VAL A 612 18.48 8.31 -23.94
CA VAL A 612 17.95 6.95 -24.04
C VAL A 612 18.22 6.41 -25.45
N ASP A 613 19.29 5.61 -25.57
CA ASP A 613 19.74 4.91 -26.78
C ASP A 613 19.34 3.42 -26.81
N ALA A 614 18.57 2.97 -25.81
CA ALA A 614 18.02 1.62 -25.74
C ALA A 614 16.61 1.55 -26.33
N LEU A 615 16.27 0.40 -26.91
CA LEU A 615 14.88 -0.01 -27.16
C LEU A 615 14.29 -0.56 -25.86
N MET A 616 13.78 0.35 -25.01
CA MET A 616 13.28 0.03 -23.68
C MET A 616 11.77 -0.26 -23.66
N THR A 617 11.40 -1.48 -23.30
CA THR A 617 10.00 -1.90 -23.13
C THR A 617 9.67 -2.08 -21.65
N VAL A 618 8.76 -1.26 -21.12
CA VAL A 618 8.16 -1.43 -19.80
C VAL A 618 6.82 -2.12 -19.99
N GLY A 619 6.83 -3.45 -19.90
CA GLY A 619 5.67 -4.31 -20.08
C GLY A 619 4.77 -4.39 -18.85
N GLN A 620 3.96 -5.45 -18.80
CA GLN A 620 3.16 -5.76 -17.61
C GLN A 620 4.02 -5.89 -16.34
N ASN A 621 3.39 -5.65 -15.19
CA ASN A 621 3.92 -5.72 -13.83
C ASN A 621 5.33 -5.09 -13.64
N SER A 622 5.60 -3.97 -14.32
CA SER A 622 6.94 -3.38 -14.41
C SER A 622 6.98 -1.88 -14.12
N MET A 623 8.03 -1.44 -13.41
CA MET A 623 8.19 -0.07 -12.91
C MET A 623 9.61 0.47 -13.16
N VAL A 624 9.79 1.43 -14.08
CA VAL A 624 11.13 1.99 -14.38
C VAL A 624 11.25 3.46 -13.97
N SER A 625 12.30 3.77 -13.21
CA SER A 625 12.71 5.11 -12.82
C SER A 625 13.88 5.55 -13.71
N LEU A 626 13.67 6.50 -14.61
CA LEU A 626 14.71 7.11 -15.45
C LEU A 626 15.25 8.38 -14.79
N GLY A 627 16.57 8.57 -14.86
CA GLY A 627 17.25 9.70 -14.23
C GLY A 627 17.51 9.49 -12.73
N SER A 628 17.33 8.27 -12.22
CA SER A 628 17.63 7.94 -10.83
C SER A 628 17.83 6.45 -10.62
N THR A 629 18.80 6.09 -9.79
CA THR A 629 18.99 4.73 -9.26
C THR A 629 17.94 4.34 -8.20
N ASP A 630 17.14 5.31 -7.73
CA ASP A 630 16.02 5.08 -6.79
C ASP A 630 14.79 4.52 -7.53
N ALA A 631 14.76 3.19 -7.66
CA ALA A 631 13.63 2.44 -8.19
C ALA A 631 12.44 2.39 -7.21
N GLU A 632 12.72 2.25 -5.90
CA GLU A 632 11.71 2.17 -4.85
C GLU A 632 10.81 3.41 -4.78
N TRP A 633 11.33 4.58 -5.15
CA TRP A 633 10.54 5.81 -5.30
C TRP A 633 9.31 5.63 -6.18
N LEU A 634 9.43 4.90 -7.31
CA LEU A 634 8.30 4.69 -8.22
C LEU A 634 7.31 3.65 -7.68
N ARG A 635 7.76 2.51 -7.14
CA ARG A 635 6.85 1.58 -6.44
C ARG A 635 6.07 2.31 -5.35
N THR A 636 6.77 3.15 -4.60
CA THR A 636 6.19 4.01 -3.59
C THR A 636 5.11 4.93 -4.19
N GLN A 637 5.37 5.64 -5.31
CA GLN A 637 4.33 6.46 -5.96
C GLN A 637 3.12 5.61 -6.43
N VAL A 638 3.35 4.43 -7.00
CA VAL A 638 2.27 3.53 -7.47
C VAL A 638 1.39 3.05 -6.31
N GLN A 639 2.00 2.64 -5.19
CA GLN A 639 1.28 2.24 -3.98
C GLN A 639 0.41 3.37 -3.42
N ARG A 640 0.91 4.62 -3.49
CA ARG A 640 0.22 5.83 -3.03
C ARG A 640 -0.94 6.22 -3.97
N PHE A 641 -0.68 6.22 -5.27
CA PHE A 641 -1.70 6.37 -6.32
C PHE A 641 -2.84 5.34 -6.18
N GLN A 642 -2.50 4.12 -5.79
CA GLN A 642 -3.46 3.07 -5.47
C GLN A 642 -4.23 3.33 -4.17
N SER A 643 -3.58 3.72 -3.07
CA SER A 643 -4.27 4.01 -1.79
C SER A 643 -5.25 5.18 -1.90
N ASP A 644 -4.96 6.13 -2.78
CA ASP A 644 -5.82 7.28 -3.07
C ASP A 644 -7.04 6.93 -3.96
N GLY A 645 -7.14 5.68 -4.43
CA GLY A 645 -8.20 5.24 -5.34
C GLY A 645 -8.07 5.76 -6.77
N LYS A 646 -6.90 6.27 -7.18
CA LYS A 646 -6.65 6.83 -8.53
C LYS A 646 -6.44 5.71 -9.60
N GLY A 647 -6.15 4.48 -9.15
CA GLY A 647 -6.20 3.24 -9.93
C GLY A 647 -5.51 2.07 -9.24
N LEU A 648 -6.03 0.85 -9.39
CA LEU A 648 -5.48 -0.38 -8.83
C LEU A 648 -4.38 -0.97 -9.73
N TRP A 649 -3.22 -1.29 -9.14
CA TRP A 649 -2.15 -2.02 -9.80
C TRP A 649 -2.60 -3.44 -10.18
N GLY A 650 -2.19 -3.95 -11.35
CA GLY A 650 -2.67 -5.24 -11.85
C GLY A 650 -4.07 -5.20 -12.47
N GLN A 651 -4.75 -4.05 -12.51
CA GLN A 651 -6.06 -3.90 -13.18
C GLN A 651 -6.18 -2.59 -13.98
N ASP A 652 -6.10 -1.43 -13.32
CA ASP A 652 -6.21 -0.10 -13.95
C ASP A 652 -4.87 0.41 -14.48
N ILE A 653 -3.79 0.14 -13.73
CA ILE A 653 -2.40 0.41 -14.12
C ILE A 653 -1.65 -0.91 -14.07
N THR A 654 -0.90 -1.22 -15.13
CA THR A 654 -0.12 -2.46 -15.23
C THR A 654 1.32 -2.24 -15.72
N ALA A 655 1.68 -1.04 -16.19
CA ALA A 655 3.05 -0.59 -16.43
C ALA A 655 3.26 0.83 -15.89
N ALA A 656 4.44 1.15 -15.37
CA ALA A 656 4.76 2.50 -14.89
C ALA A 656 6.18 2.97 -15.28
N LEU A 657 6.28 4.23 -15.70
CA LEU A 657 7.55 4.92 -16.00
C LEU A 657 7.62 6.21 -15.20
N ALA A 658 8.75 6.48 -14.54
CA ALA A 658 9.05 7.76 -13.91
C ALA A 658 10.17 8.50 -14.65
N LEU A 659 9.98 9.80 -14.83
CA LEU A 659 11.00 10.75 -15.29
C LEU A 659 11.44 11.57 -14.08
N ARG A 660 12.63 11.28 -13.55
CA ARG A 660 13.22 11.94 -12.38
C ARG A 660 14.13 13.12 -12.76
N THR A 661 14.70 13.09 -13.95
CA THR A 661 15.44 14.19 -14.60
C THR A 661 15.05 14.25 -16.08
N PRO A 662 15.28 15.36 -16.80
CA PRO A 662 15.03 15.45 -18.24
C PRO A 662 15.74 14.34 -19.03
N GLN A 663 15.01 13.60 -19.87
CA GLN A 663 15.55 12.57 -20.75
C GLN A 663 15.38 12.99 -22.23
N THR A 664 16.35 12.64 -23.08
CA THR A 664 16.25 12.76 -24.54
C THR A 664 16.19 11.37 -25.17
N LEU A 665 15.34 11.17 -26.17
CA LEU A 665 15.28 9.94 -26.96
C LEU A 665 16.20 10.03 -28.17
N ASP A 666 17.15 9.09 -28.28
CA ASP A 666 18.06 8.94 -29.41
C ASP A 666 17.36 8.34 -30.64
N ALA A 667 17.82 8.64 -31.85
CA ALA A 667 17.30 8.03 -33.07
C ALA A 667 17.42 6.49 -33.14
N THR A 668 18.33 5.88 -32.38
CA THR A 668 18.46 4.42 -32.21
C THR A 668 17.61 3.87 -31.06
N GLY A 669 17.32 4.71 -30.05
CA GLY A 669 16.54 4.34 -28.88
C GLY A 669 15.03 4.30 -29.12
N GLY A 670 14.29 3.76 -28.16
CA GLY A 670 12.84 3.66 -28.20
C GLY A 670 12.27 3.44 -26.80
N ILE A 671 11.06 3.95 -26.54
CA ILE A 671 10.35 3.73 -25.27
C ILE A 671 8.97 3.19 -25.58
N ASN A 672 8.61 2.03 -25.02
CA ASN A 672 7.23 1.54 -25.01
C ASN A 672 6.80 1.20 -23.58
N VAL A 673 5.87 1.97 -23.03
CA VAL A 673 5.23 1.70 -21.73
C VAL A 673 3.85 1.13 -22.02
N ASP A 674 3.72 -0.19 -21.94
CA ASP A 674 2.53 -0.91 -22.35
C ASP A 674 2.23 -2.03 -21.34
N GLY A 675 1.25 -1.76 -20.48
CA GLY A 675 0.84 -2.69 -19.43
C GLY A 675 0.07 -3.91 -19.94
N THR A 676 -0.05 -4.09 -21.25
CA THR A 676 -0.56 -5.30 -21.91
C THR A 676 0.52 -6.04 -22.69
N TRP A 677 1.74 -5.49 -22.80
CA TRP A 677 2.86 -6.16 -23.46
C TRP A 677 3.40 -7.30 -22.61
N VAL A 678 3.58 -8.44 -23.27
CA VAL A 678 4.28 -9.64 -22.80
C VAL A 678 5.35 -10.03 -23.82
N THR A 679 6.37 -10.74 -23.36
CA THR A 679 7.55 -11.12 -24.13
C THR A 679 7.16 -11.92 -25.38
N GLY A 680 7.45 -11.36 -26.55
CA GLY A 680 7.03 -11.87 -27.87
C GLY A 680 5.98 -10.99 -28.58
N GLY A 681 5.36 -10.03 -27.87
CA GLY A 681 4.59 -8.94 -28.47
C GLY A 681 5.48 -7.84 -29.07
N SER A 682 4.87 -6.85 -29.72
CA SER A 682 5.57 -5.71 -30.33
C SER A 682 6.32 -4.86 -29.29
N ALA A 683 7.64 -5.04 -29.21
CA ALA A 683 8.53 -4.29 -28.31
C ALA A 683 8.73 -2.83 -28.74
N ALA A 684 9.48 -2.06 -27.95
CA ALA A 684 9.88 -0.70 -28.30
C ALA A 684 10.54 -0.61 -29.68
N THR A 685 10.18 0.42 -30.45
CA THR A 685 10.64 0.66 -31.83
C THR A 685 11.57 1.86 -31.88
N ALA A 686 12.64 1.79 -32.67
CA ALA A 686 13.64 2.85 -32.80
C ALA A 686 13.01 4.19 -33.22
N ASN A 687 13.50 5.27 -32.64
CA ASN A 687 13.02 6.65 -32.82
C ASN A 687 11.55 6.88 -32.40
N THR A 688 11.00 6.06 -31.48
CA THR A 688 9.60 6.21 -31.00
C THR A 688 9.46 6.21 -29.48
N ALA A 689 8.53 7.01 -28.96
CA ALA A 689 8.03 6.93 -27.59
C ALA A 689 6.54 6.60 -27.60
N ARG A 690 6.12 5.56 -26.87
CA ARG A 690 4.75 5.06 -26.80
C ARG A 690 4.29 4.86 -25.36
N PHE A 691 3.12 5.39 -25.04
CA PHE A 691 2.41 5.18 -23.78
C PHE A 691 1.04 4.57 -24.11
N ALA A 692 0.88 3.27 -23.88
CA ALA A 692 -0.32 2.53 -24.24
C ALA A 692 -1.40 2.58 -23.14
N ASP A 693 -2.49 1.82 -23.30
CA ASP A 693 -3.48 1.60 -22.24
C ASP A 693 -2.80 1.05 -20.96
N LYS A 694 -3.38 1.37 -19.80
CA LYS A 694 -2.89 0.99 -18.45
C LYS A 694 -1.46 1.43 -18.11
N SER A 695 -0.86 2.32 -18.91
CA SER A 695 0.41 2.96 -18.58
C SER A 695 0.21 4.11 -17.59
N LEU A 696 1.15 4.24 -16.65
CA LEU A 696 1.28 5.40 -15.77
C LEU A 696 2.62 6.10 -16.01
N LEU A 697 2.58 7.31 -16.58
CA LEU A 697 3.72 8.22 -16.59
C LEU A 697 3.73 9.04 -15.30
N VAL A 698 4.85 9.03 -14.59
CA VAL A 698 5.10 9.83 -13.38
C VAL A 698 6.20 10.84 -13.66
N VAL A 699 5.99 12.12 -13.31
CA VAL A 699 6.98 13.19 -13.53
C VAL A 699 7.34 13.84 -12.20
N ASP A 700 8.63 13.83 -11.85
CA ASP A 700 9.19 14.58 -10.72
C ASP A 700 9.35 16.05 -11.14
N ALA A 701 8.37 16.90 -10.83
CA ALA A 701 8.36 18.30 -11.28
C ALA A 701 9.55 19.11 -10.73
N ALA A 702 10.11 18.71 -9.59
CA ALA A 702 11.28 19.34 -9.00
C ALA A 702 12.59 18.87 -9.67
N GLY A 703 12.67 17.60 -10.08
CA GLY A 703 13.82 17.04 -10.79
C GLY A 703 13.90 17.40 -12.28
N VAL A 704 12.75 17.63 -12.93
CA VAL A 704 12.67 18.14 -14.31
C VAL A 704 12.83 19.66 -14.39
N GLY A 705 12.30 20.40 -13.41
CA GLY A 705 12.39 21.86 -13.36
C GLY A 705 11.68 22.52 -14.55
N SER A 706 12.38 23.44 -15.25
CA SER A 706 11.85 24.16 -16.42
C SER A 706 12.20 23.50 -17.77
N SER A 707 12.78 22.30 -17.76
CA SER A 707 13.09 21.53 -18.97
C SER A 707 11.92 20.66 -19.40
N VAL A 708 12.01 20.05 -20.58
CA VAL A 708 11.08 19.00 -21.01
C VAL A 708 11.43 17.70 -20.30
N ALA A 709 10.45 16.97 -19.75
CA ALA A 709 10.69 15.72 -19.02
C ALA A 709 11.19 14.59 -19.94
N LEU A 710 10.59 14.45 -21.13
CA LEU A 710 11.03 13.55 -22.20
C LEU A 710 10.97 14.28 -23.55
N SER A 711 12.11 14.45 -24.23
CA SER A 711 12.17 15.05 -25.56
C SER A 711 12.64 14.11 -26.66
N GLY A 712 12.20 14.34 -27.89
CA GLY A 712 12.85 13.78 -29.08
C GLY A 712 14.19 14.44 -29.37
N GLU A 713 14.96 13.87 -30.30
CA GLU A 713 16.26 14.42 -30.71
C GLU A 713 16.13 15.72 -31.53
N ALA A 714 17.19 16.54 -31.49
CA ALA A 714 17.22 17.86 -32.12
C ALA A 714 17.07 17.79 -33.64
N GLY A 715 15.84 18.07 -34.12
CA GLY A 715 15.46 17.93 -35.52
C GLY A 715 14.04 17.38 -35.72
N GLY A 716 13.41 16.85 -34.66
CA GLY A 716 12.00 16.45 -34.70
C GLY A 716 11.73 15.27 -35.62
N THR A 717 12.58 14.25 -35.59
CA THR A 717 12.38 13.01 -36.38
C THR A 717 11.68 11.90 -35.59
N SER A 718 11.79 11.95 -34.25
CA SER A 718 11.20 10.97 -33.33
C SER A 718 9.67 11.11 -33.24
N THR A 719 8.93 10.02 -33.11
CA THR A 719 7.45 10.06 -32.97
C THR A 719 7.00 9.73 -31.54
N LEU A 720 6.12 10.56 -30.97
CA LEU A 720 5.40 10.26 -29.74
C LEU A 720 3.98 9.72 -30.05
N THR A 721 3.55 8.69 -29.31
CA THR A 721 2.19 8.14 -29.35
C THR A 721 1.66 7.93 -27.92
N VAL A 722 0.49 8.48 -27.61
CA VAL A 722 -0.17 8.31 -26.31
C VAL A 722 -1.61 7.80 -26.54
N ASP A 723 -1.84 6.52 -26.29
CA ASP A 723 -3.13 5.87 -26.50
C ASP A 723 -4.16 6.29 -25.44
N SER A 724 -5.43 5.91 -25.66
CA SER A 724 -6.46 6.05 -24.63
C SER A 724 -6.16 5.20 -23.39
N GLY A 725 -6.63 5.62 -22.23
CA GLY A 725 -6.37 4.96 -20.94
C GLY A 725 -5.03 5.33 -20.29
N ALA A 726 -4.02 5.79 -21.05
CA ALA A 726 -2.74 6.25 -20.52
C ALA A 726 -2.90 7.40 -19.51
N LYS A 727 -2.29 7.26 -18.32
CA LYS A 727 -2.39 8.19 -17.19
C LYS A 727 -1.09 8.96 -16.93
N LEU A 728 -1.23 10.15 -16.35
CA LEU A 728 -0.13 11.05 -15.98
C LEU A 728 -0.28 11.50 -14.51
N HIS A 729 0.81 11.41 -13.75
CA HIS A 729 0.89 11.85 -12.36
C HIS A 729 2.07 12.81 -12.17
N ILE A 730 1.78 14.04 -11.74
CA ILE A 730 2.79 15.06 -11.46
C ILE A 730 3.10 15.10 -9.96
N VAL A 731 4.37 14.85 -9.61
CA VAL A 731 4.83 14.86 -8.21
C VAL A 731 5.39 16.24 -7.87
N GLY A 732 4.71 16.92 -6.95
CA GLY A 732 5.08 18.28 -6.50
C GLY A 732 4.87 19.38 -7.54
N GLY A 733 5.59 20.50 -7.35
CA GLY A 733 5.57 21.68 -8.24
C GLY A 733 5.14 22.97 -7.55
N GLN A 734 5.00 24.06 -8.31
CA GLN A 734 4.73 25.42 -7.81
C GLN A 734 3.47 26.02 -8.47
N ASP A 735 2.79 26.95 -7.78
CA ASP A 735 1.64 27.66 -8.36
C ASP A 735 2.00 28.41 -9.66
N GLY A 736 1.15 28.31 -10.68
CA GLY A 736 1.33 28.95 -11.98
C GLY A 736 2.47 28.38 -12.83
N ALA A 737 3.23 27.41 -12.32
CA ALA A 737 4.31 26.77 -13.08
C ALA A 737 3.75 25.84 -14.17
N THR A 738 4.45 25.78 -15.30
CA THR A 738 4.17 24.82 -16.38
C THR A 738 5.24 23.73 -16.34
N VAL A 739 4.80 22.48 -16.16
CA VAL A 739 5.63 21.29 -16.32
C VAL A 739 5.57 20.87 -17.78
N HIS A 740 6.70 20.96 -18.49
CA HIS A 740 6.81 20.51 -19.87
C HIS A 740 7.02 18.99 -19.88
N VAL A 741 6.01 18.24 -20.31
CA VAL A 741 6.00 16.77 -20.22
C VAL A 741 6.70 16.15 -21.42
N THR A 742 6.33 16.60 -22.63
CA THR A 742 6.94 16.15 -23.89
C THR A 742 7.16 17.32 -24.85
N GLY A 743 8.07 17.14 -25.81
CA GLY A 743 8.37 18.12 -26.87
C GLY A 743 9.59 17.74 -27.69
N GLY A 744 9.89 18.49 -28.76
CA GLY A 744 11.02 18.20 -29.65
C GLY A 744 10.88 16.90 -30.47
N PHE A 745 9.70 16.29 -30.47
CA PHE A 745 9.34 15.21 -31.38
C PHE A 745 8.95 15.79 -32.75
N GLY A 746 8.74 14.93 -33.74
CA GLY A 746 8.07 15.26 -34.99
C GLY A 746 6.57 14.98 -34.94
N ALA A 747 6.02 14.62 -36.10
CA ALA A 747 4.61 14.23 -36.24
C ALA A 747 4.22 13.13 -35.24
N SER A 748 3.33 13.49 -34.32
CA SER A 748 3.03 12.73 -33.10
C SER A 748 1.53 12.70 -32.79
N THR A 749 1.10 11.72 -31.99
CA THR A 749 -0.31 11.49 -31.68
C THR A 749 -0.57 11.36 -30.18
N LYS A 750 -1.74 11.83 -29.76
CA LYS A 750 -2.22 11.73 -28.38
C LYS A 750 -3.74 11.63 -28.40
N ASP A 751 -4.28 10.60 -27.75
CA ASP A 751 -5.73 10.43 -27.60
C ASP A 751 -6.38 11.60 -26.83
N ALA A 752 -7.67 11.82 -27.06
CA ALA A 752 -8.44 12.88 -26.41
C ALA A 752 -8.70 12.64 -24.91
N ALA A 753 -8.73 11.38 -24.44
CA ALA A 753 -9.03 11.04 -23.06
C ALA A 753 -7.80 10.68 -22.21
N SER A 754 -6.63 10.47 -22.82
CA SER A 754 -5.37 10.27 -22.10
C SER A 754 -4.89 11.56 -21.40
N TRP A 755 -4.13 11.43 -20.31
CA TRP A 755 -3.48 12.56 -19.62
C TRP A 755 -4.38 13.79 -19.33
N VAL A 756 -5.70 13.62 -19.18
CA VAL A 756 -6.66 14.69 -18.85
C VAL A 756 -7.74 14.18 -17.90
N GLY A 757 -8.40 15.09 -17.17
CA GLY A 757 -9.45 14.72 -16.21
C GLY A 757 -8.93 13.74 -15.15
N SER A 758 -9.60 12.60 -14.97
CA SER A 758 -9.15 11.53 -14.06
C SER A 758 -7.82 10.87 -14.46
N ASN A 759 -7.38 11.05 -15.70
CA ASN A 759 -6.10 10.53 -16.20
C ASN A 759 -4.95 11.55 -16.05
N LEU A 760 -5.20 12.70 -15.42
CA LEU A 760 -4.19 13.68 -15.00
C LEU A 760 -4.33 13.96 -13.50
N THR A 761 -3.29 13.68 -12.73
CA THR A 761 -3.33 13.78 -11.26
C THR A 761 -2.07 14.43 -10.70
N THR A 762 -2.16 14.87 -9.44
CA THR A 762 -1.05 15.41 -8.65
C THR A 762 -0.83 14.58 -7.38
N SER A 763 0.36 14.69 -6.80
CA SER A 763 0.72 14.05 -5.52
C SER A 763 0.20 14.79 -4.27
N THR A 764 -0.62 15.83 -4.43
CA THR A 764 -1.14 16.65 -3.32
C THR A 764 -2.42 17.39 -3.72
N ALA A 765 -3.40 17.39 -2.82
CA ALA A 765 -4.60 18.21 -2.95
C ALA A 765 -4.34 19.74 -2.88
N LEU A 766 -3.10 20.21 -2.62
CA LEU A 766 -2.73 21.63 -2.77
C LEU A 766 -2.48 22.06 -4.22
N LEU A 767 -2.33 21.14 -5.16
CA LEU A 767 -2.08 21.45 -6.57
C LEU A 767 -3.13 20.78 -7.45
N SER A 768 -3.81 21.57 -8.28
CA SER A 768 -4.56 21.09 -9.44
C SER A 768 -3.67 21.13 -10.67
N ALA A 769 -3.80 20.14 -11.55
CA ALA A 769 -3.10 20.07 -12.83
C ALA A 769 -4.09 20.27 -14.00
N THR A 770 -3.80 21.21 -14.90
CA THR A 770 -4.55 21.42 -16.14
C THR A 770 -3.66 21.10 -17.33
N GLY A 771 -4.07 20.15 -18.17
CA GLY A 771 -3.40 19.83 -19.42
C GLY A 771 -3.59 20.92 -20.47
N GLY A 772 -2.51 21.28 -21.17
CA GLY A 772 -2.56 22.16 -22.34
C GLY A 772 -3.05 21.47 -23.61
N THR A 773 -3.14 22.23 -24.70
CA THR A 773 -3.31 21.68 -26.06
C THR A 773 -2.07 20.86 -26.43
N PHE A 774 -2.26 19.70 -27.05
CA PHE A 774 -1.17 18.90 -27.62
C PHE A 774 -0.81 19.41 -29.01
N ASP A 775 0.47 19.68 -29.27
CA ASP A 775 0.96 19.97 -30.62
C ASP A 775 1.33 18.66 -31.34
N THR A 776 0.53 18.27 -32.33
CA THR A 776 0.76 17.06 -33.14
C THR A 776 1.93 17.20 -34.11
N ALA A 777 2.45 18.40 -34.37
CA ALA A 777 3.60 18.61 -35.27
C ALA A 777 4.95 18.48 -34.55
N ASN A 778 5.01 18.86 -33.27
CA ASN A 778 6.24 18.87 -32.44
C ASN A 778 6.19 17.91 -31.24
N GLY A 779 5.08 17.17 -31.08
CA GLY A 779 4.78 16.31 -29.93
C GLY A 779 4.78 17.02 -28.58
N GLU A 780 4.55 18.34 -28.56
CA GLU A 780 4.61 19.14 -27.34
C GLU A 780 3.37 18.89 -26.46
N TYR A 781 3.62 18.54 -25.20
CA TYR A 781 2.61 18.46 -24.16
C TYR A 781 3.11 19.12 -22.88
N SER A 782 2.24 19.90 -22.24
CA SER A 782 2.58 20.64 -21.03
C SER A 782 1.38 20.69 -20.08
N VAL A 783 1.67 20.69 -18.78
CA VAL A 783 0.68 20.75 -17.70
C VAL A 783 0.93 22.01 -16.88
N THR A 784 -0.06 22.90 -16.81
CA THR A 784 -0.01 24.05 -15.90
C THR A 784 -0.56 23.66 -14.54
N LEU A 785 0.23 23.90 -13.51
CA LEU A 785 -0.11 23.69 -12.11
C LEU A 785 -0.79 24.93 -11.52
N LYS A 786 -1.73 24.71 -10.60
CA LYS A 786 -2.45 25.77 -9.91
C LYS A 786 -2.67 25.43 -8.44
N ALA A 787 -2.41 26.37 -7.56
CA ALA A 787 -2.68 26.24 -6.14
C ALA A 787 -4.19 26.09 -5.86
N ASN A 788 -4.52 25.10 -5.05
CA ASN A 788 -5.78 24.97 -4.34
C ASN A 788 -5.57 25.56 -2.93
N ALA A 789 -6.52 26.36 -2.44
CA ALA A 789 -6.42 26.96 -1.11
C ALA A 789 -6.33 25.88 -0.02
N ALA A 790 -5.33 25.97 0.85
CA ALA A 790 -5.06 24.98 1.90
C ALA A 790 -6.27 24.78 2.85
N ALA A 791 -7.08 25.82 3.07
CA ALA A 791 -8.31 25.73 3.85
C ALA A 791 -9.41 24.85 3.22
N SER A 792 -9.37 24.62 1.89
CA SER A 792 -10.28 23.71 1.20
C SER A 792 -9.83 22.25 1.31
N SER A 793 -8.53 22.00 1.18
CA SER A 793 -7.94 20.65 1.19
C SER A 793 -7.66 20.13 2.61
N PHE A 794 -7.42 21.03 3.56
CA PHE A 794 -7.08 20.73 4.96
C PHE A 794 -7.88 21.63 5.92
N PRO A 795 -9.22 21.46 6.02
CA PRO A 795 -10.12 22.38 6.72
C PRO A 795 -9.95 22.42 8.26
N LEU A 796 -9.05 21.61 8.83
CA LEU A 796 -8.66 21.68 10.24
C LEU A 796 -7.45 22.59 10.50
N LEU A 797 -6.73 23.06 9.47
CA LEU A 797 -5.73 24.12 9.63
C LEU A 797 -6.42 25.43 10.07
N SER A 798 -5.80 26.13 11.01
CA SER A 798 -6.13 27.51 11.33
C SER A 798 -5.92 28.42 10.13
N SER A 799 -6.66 29.53 10.05
CA SER A 799 -6.59 30.45 8.91
C SER A 799 -5.19 31.08 8.74
N SER A 800 -4.45 31.26 9.84
CA SER A 800 -3.07 31.76 9.83
C SER A 800 -2.08 30.70 9.29
N MET A 801 -2.22 29.43 9.69
CA MET A 801 -1.41 28.35 9.11
C MET A 801 -1.74 28.11 7.64
N GLY A 802 -3.03 28.07 7.28
CA GLY A 802 -3.47 27.95 5.89
C GLY A 802 -2.85 29.04 4.99
N THR A 803 -2.83 30.30 5.46
CA THR A 803 -2.20 31.42 4.74
C THR A 803 -0.67 31.27 4.58
N LEU A 804 0.01 30.65 5.54
CA LEU A 804 1.45 30.34 5.43
C LEU A 804 1.70 29.20 4.44
N VAL A 805 0.88 28.14 4.47
CA VAL A 805 0.94 27.02 3.52
C VAL A 805 0.64 27.51 2.09
N ASP A 806 -0.43 28.29 1.89
CA ASP A 806 -0.76 28.92 0.60
C ASP A 806 0.42 29.74 0.06
N ARG A 807 1.07 30.54 0.90
CA ARG A 807 2.25 31.32 0.48
C ARG A 807 3.45 30.44 0.14
N MET A 808 3.65 29.33 0.85
CA MET A 808 4.71 28.35 0.54
C MET A 808 4.49 27.74 -0.85
N VAL A 809 3.26 27.31 -1.19
CA VAL A 809 2.93 26.73 -2.52
C VAL A 809 3.23 27.73 -3.64
N VAL A 810 3.00 29.03 -3.40
CA VAL A 810 3.27 30.11 -4.36
C VAL A 810 4.77 30.45 -4.47
N GLN A 811 5.51 30.52 -3.36
CA GLN A 811 6.91 31.01 -3.36
C GLN A 811 7.99 29.92 -3.47
N ALA A 812 7.76 28.73 -2.91
CA ALA A 812 8.72 27.64 -2.84
C ALA A 812 8.23 26.33 -3.48
N GLY A 813 6.92 26.24 -3.75
CA GLY A 813 6.26 25.04 -4.27
C GLY A 813 6.09 23.94 -3.22
N VAL A 814 5.37 22.89 -3.60
CA VAL A 814 5.32 21.62 -2.88
C VAL A 814 6.47 20.76 -3.39
N ASN A 815 7.51 20.59 -2.59
CA ASN A 815 8.65 19.73 -2.88
C ASN A 815 8.99 18.86 -1.66
N PRO A 816 8.50 17.60 -1.62
CA PRO A 816 8.77 16.64 -0.53
C PRO A 816 10.24 16.24 -0.36
N ASN A 817 11.12 16.64 -1.27
CA ASN A 817 12.57 16.41 -1.23
C ASN A 817 13.39 17.70 -1.18
N SER A 818 12.76 18.86 -0.90
CA SER A 818 13.43 20.15 -0.81
C SER A 818 14.58 20.12 0.19
N SER A 819 15.69 20.81 -0.12
CA SER A 819 16.81 21.00 0.82
C SER A 819 16.37 21.81 2.04
N ASN A 820 15.49 22.79 1.84
CA ASN A 820 14.83 23.56 2.89
C ASN A 820 13.95 22.65 3.75
N ALA A 821 14.29 22.53 5.04
CA ALA A 821 13.64 21.59 5.94
C ALA A 821 12.19 21.95 6.28
N GLY A 822 11.84 23.24 6.30
CA GLY A 822 10.47 23.70 6.51
C GLY A 822 9.57 23.43 5.30
N VAL A 823 10.04 23.78 4.10
CA VAL A 823 9.34 23.45 2.85
C VAL A 823 9.17 21.95 2.71
N ARG A 824 10.22 21.16 2.99
CA ARG A 824 10.18 19.69 2.98
C ARG A 824 9.16 19.12 3.97
N PHE A 825 9.16 19.62 5.21
CA PHE A 825 8.23 19.18 6.26
C PHE A 825 6.77 19.38 5.86
N ILE A 826 6.39 20.60 5.48
CA ILE A 826 5.02 20.88 5.02
C ILE A 826 4.69 20.07 3.76
N SER A 827 5.59 20.07 2.77
CA SER A 827 5.37 19.37 1.49
C SER A 827 5.16 17.86 1.65
N ARG A 828 5.78 17.24 2.66
CA ARG A 828 5.47 15.85 3.02
C ARG A 828 4.11 15.76 3.66
N ALA A 829 3.86 16.50 4.75
CA ALA A 829 2.58 16.45 5.47
C ALA A 829 1.36 16.65 4.55
N VAL A 830 1.40 17.62 3.62
CA VAL A 830 0.28 17.96 2.72
C VAL A 830 0.22 17.14 1.43
N SER A 831 1.15 16.20 1.22
CA SER A 831 1.16 15.31 0.06
C SER A 831 0.54 13.97 0.44
N ASP A 832 -0.40 13.49 -0.39
CA ASP A 832 -1.12 12.22 -0.20
C ASP A 832 -0.15 11.03 -0.08
N ASN A 833 1.05 11.22 -0.63
CA ASN A 833 2.19 10.35 -0.44
C ASN A 833 2.55 10.05 1.04
N TYR A 834 2.51 11.01 1.97
CA TYR A 834 3.07 10.83 3.32
C TYR A 834 1.99 10.87 4.42
N ILE A 835 1.06 11.82 4.36
CA ILE A 835 -0.14 11.84 5.23
C ILE A 835 -1.31 12.41 4.41
N GLY A 836 -1.13 13.62 3.87
CA GLY A 836 -2.01 14.27 2.91
C GLY A 836 -3.48 14.21 3.29
N THR A 837 -4.34 14.01 2.29
CA THR A 837 -5.79 13.97 2.48
C THR A 837 -6.28 12.68 3.15
N THR A 838 -5.50 11.60 3.05
CA THR A 838 -5.76 10.28 3.65
C THR A 838 -5.99 10.35 5.16
N ASP A 839 -5.20 11.17 5.88
CA ASP A 839 -5.58 11.70 7.20
C ASP A 839 -5.31 13.20 7.29
N SER A 840 -6.24 13.99 6.75
CA SER A 840 -6.24 15.45 6.86
C SER A 840 -6.24 15.99 8.30
N ARG A 841 -6.63 15.19 9.31
CA ARG A 841 -6.54 15.58 10.73
C ARG A 841 -5.12 15.41 11.24
N GLN A 842 -4.47 14.27 10.97
CA GLN A 842 -3.07 14.05 11.35
C GLN A 842 -2.14 15.01 10.59
N THR A 843 -2.42 15.33 9.32
CA THR A 843 -1.71 16.36 8.55
C THR A 843 -1.74 17.71 9.26
N ALA A 844 -2.94 18.21 9.58
CA ALA A 844 -3.11 19.51 10.23
C ALA A 844 -2.52 19.52 11.67
N ALA A 845 -2.73 18.47 12.45
CA ALA A 845 -2.17 18.34 13.79
C ALA A 845 -0.64 18.27 13.80
N THR A 846 -0.03 17.59 12.81
CA THR A 846 1.43 17.53 12.67
C THR A 846 2.01 18.90 12.35
N ILE A 847 1.39 19.65 11.43
CA ILE A 847 1.85 20.99 11.03
C ILE A 847 1.71 21.99 12.19
N GLU A 848 0.55 22.05 12.85
CA GLU A 848 0.32 23.03 13.92
C GLU A 848 1.03 22.65 15.23
N GLY A 849 1.11 21.37 15.57
CA GLY A 849 1.87 20.88 16.72
C GLY A 849 3.35 21.29 16.68
N ALA A 850 3.93 21.37 15.49
CA ALA A 850 5.29 21.87 15.27
C ALA A 850 5.37 23.42 15.35
N ALA A 851 4.38 24.14 14.81
CA ALA A 851 4.33 25.62 14.81
C ALA A 851 4.07 26.27 16.18
N GLN A 852 3.76 25.47 17.21
CA GLN A 852 3.64 25.89 18.60
C GLN A 852 4.32 24.90 19.57
N LEU A 853 5.42 24.26 19.12
CA LEU A 853 6.12 23.18 19.83
C LEU A 853 6.43 23.47 21.31
N ALA A 854 6.89 24.67 21.66
CA ALA A 854 7.16 25.04 23.06
C ALA A 854 5.91 25.04 23.94
N ALA A 855 4.75 25.42 23.40
CA ALA A 855 3.50 25.42 24.16
C ALA A 855 2.95 23.99 24.33
N VAL A 856 3.02 23.17 23.27
CA VAL A 856 2.66 21.74 23.31
C VAL A 856 3.57 20.97 24.28
N GLY A 857 4.88 21.23 24.23
CA GLY A 857 5.88 20.75 25.19
C GLY A 857 5.86 21.45 26.56
N ALA A 858 4.82 22.23 26.87
CA ALA A 858 4.58 22.85 28.16
C ALA A 858 5.70 23.77 28.71
N VAL A 859 6.52 24.41 27.87
CA VAL A 859 7.62 25.32 28.29
C VAL A 859 7.10 26.50 29.11
N GLN A 860 5.98 27.10 28.71
CA GLN A 860 5.32 28.15 29.51
C GLN A 860 4.70 27.57 30.79
N GLY A 861 4.20 26.33 30.75
CA GLY A 861 3.63 25.63 31.91
C GLY A 861 4.68 25.26 32.97
N SER A 862 5.86 24.80 32.56
CA SER A 862 6.99 24.51 33.46
C SER A 862 7.53 25.80 34.08
N THR A 863 7.68 26.86 33.27
CA THR A 863 8.12 28.19 33.75
C THR A 863 7.13 28.79 34.76
N LEU A 864 5.82 28.70 34.47
CA LEU A 864 4.75 29.08 35.41
C LEU A 864 4.79 28.27 36.71
N SER A 865 5.00 26.96 36.61
CA SER A 865 5.05 26.06 37.78
C SER A 865 6.27 26.37 38.65
N ALA A 866 7.46 26.51 38.06
CA ALA A 866 8.68 26.90 38.77
C ALA A 866 8.56 28.28 39.43
N ALA A 867 8.00 29.28 38.73
CA ALA A 867 7.83 30.63 39.27
C ALA A 867 6.77 30.69 40.40
N THR A 868 5.71 29.89 40.32
CA THR A 868 4.70 29.82 41.40
C THR A 868 5.18 29.00 42.60
N ALA A 869 5.99 27.96 42.40
CA ALA A 869 6.70 27.27 43.48
C ALA A 869 7.67 28.21 44.21
N ALA A 870 8.41 29.04 43.49
CA ALA A 870 9.29 30.07 44.06
C ALA A 870 8.53 31.12 44.89
N SER A 871 7.48 31.73 44.33
CA SER A 871 6.61 32.68 45.07
C SER A 871 5.94 32.01 46.28
N GLY A 872 5.51 30.75 46.17
CA GLY A 872 4.94 29.99 47.28
C GLY A 872 5.92 29.78 48.42
N ALA A 873 7.17 29.39 48.11
CA ALA A 873 8.21 29.20 49.11
C ALA A 873 8.51 30.45 49.93
N VAL A 874 8.47 31.65 49.32
CA VAL A 874 8.70 32.92 50.04
C VAL A 874 7.44 33.47 50.73
N LEU A 875 6.24 33.34 50.15
CA LEU A 875 5.00 33.72 50.84
C LEU A 875 4.76 32.88 52.10
N ASN A 876 5.20 31.62 52.10
CA ASN A 876 5.20 30.77 53.30
C ASN A 876 6.09 31.33 54.43
N ARG A 877 7.02 32.27 54.18
CA ARG A 877 7.86 32.90 55.23
C ARG A 877 7.23 34.15 55.86
N THR A 878 6.22 34.74 55.21
CA THR A 878 5.62 36.04 55.58
C THR A 878 4.15 35.96 55.99
N SER A 879 3.42 34.89 55.62
CA SER A 879 2.01 34.71 55.96
C SER A 879 1.77 34.48 57.46
N MET A 880 0.69 35.06 57.99
CA MET A 880 0.19 34.85 59.36
C MET A 880 -0.30 33.42 59.61
N ALA A 881 -0.77 32.72 58.57
CA ALA A 881 -1.21 31.34 58.69
C ALA A 881 -0.02 30.38 58.94
N LEU A 882 1.17 30.77 58.52
CA LEU A 882 2.41 29.98 58.45
C LEU A 882 3.44 30.49 59.50
N PRO A 883 4.72 30.04 59.55
CA PRO A 883 5.39 29.86 60.85
C PRO A 883 5.92 31.13 61.53
N ARG A 884 5.70 31.18 62.85
CA ARG A 884 6.33 32.07 63.83
C ARG A 884 7.11 31.19 64.81
N ALA A 885 8.32 31.59 65.19
CA ALA A 885 9.16 30.79 66.10
C ALA A 885 8.93 31.15 67.58
N ASP A 886 8.42 32.35 67.87
CA ASP A 886 7.79 32.60 69.16
C ASP A 886 6.34 32.09 69.10
N MET A 887 6.13 30.86 69.58
CA MET A 887 4.82 30.36 69.96
C MET A 887 4.80 30.05 71.48
N SER A 888 5.50 30.84 72.29
CA SER A 888 5.68 30.64 73.75
C SER A 888 4.40 30.73 74.58
N GLN A 889 3.25 31.00 73.95
CA GLN A 889 1.92 31.07 74.55
C GLN A 889 0.94 30.14 73.83
N ALA A 890 1.22 28.83 73.86
CA ALA A 890 0.19 27.83 73.62
C ALA A 890 -0.83 27.85 74.77
N VAL A 891 -2.13 27.80 74.46
CA VAL A 891 -3.18 27.78 75.50
C VAL A 891 -3.20 26.41 76.17
N ALA A 892 -2.61 26.32 77.36
CA ALA A 892 -2.66 25.12 78.19
C ALA A 892 -4.09 24.90 78.71
N VAL A 893 -4.81 23.94 78.11
CA VAL A 893 -6.11 23.49 78.62
C VAL A 893 -5.88 22.78 79.94
N ARG A 894 -6.36 23.36 81.04
CA ARG A 894 -6.35 22.72 82.35
C ARG A 894 -7.72 22.13 82.65
N GLN A 895 -7.72 20.91 83.18
CA GLN A 895 -8.88 20.37 83.87
C GLN A 895 -8.73 20.73 85.34
N ASP A 896 -9.65 21.57 85.85
CA ASP A 896 -9.65 21.98 87.24
C ASP A 896 -10.14 20.85 88.16
N THR A 897 -9.92 20.98 89.46
CA THR A 897 -10.16 19.92 90.46
C THR A 897 -11.65 19.53 90.61
N ASP A 898 -12.58 20.28 90.00
CA ASP A 898 -14.00 19.95 89.90
C ASP A 898 -14.38 19.21 88.60
N GLY A 899 -13.43 19.00 87.70
CA GLY A 899 -13.60 18.34 86.40
C GLY A 899 -13.94 19.27 85.24
N SER A 900 -14.08 20.58 85.47
CA SER A 900 -14.32 21.58 84.42
C SER A 900 -13.06 21.83 83.58
N LEU A 901 -13.25 22.25 82.32
CA LEU A 901 -12.17 22.64 81.40
C LEU A 901 -12.10 24.17 81.34
N SER A 902 -11.07 24.75 81.95
CA SER A 902 -10.85 26.19 81.92
C SER A 902 -9.85 26.57 80.83
N LEU A 903 -10.13 27.70 80.15
CA LEU A 903 -9.17 28.37 79.28
C LEU A 903 -8.62 29.58 80.04
N ASP A 904 -7.35 29.50 80.45
CA ASP A 904 -6.65 30.70 80.91
C ASP A 904 -6.55 31.69 79.73
N SER A 905 -7.17 32.85 79.90
CA SER A 905 -7.49 33.80 78.81
C SER A 905 -6.61 35.05 78.86
N GLY A 906 -5.36 34.89 79.33
CA GLY A 906 -4.29 35.88 79.32
C GLY A 906 -3.77 36.26 77.93
N LEU A 907 -4.65 36.50 76.94
CA LEU A 907 -4.28 36.98 75.61
C LEU A 907 -3.74 38.41 75.67
N SER A 908 -2.43 38.54 75.86
CA SER A 908 -1.70 39.75 75.51
C SER A 908 -1.48 39.80 73.99
N ALA A 909 -1.70 40.97 73.37
CA ALA A 909 -1.60 41.14 71.93
C ALA A 909 -0.13 41.26 71.46
N GLY A 910 0.56 40.12 71.39
CA GLY A 910 2.01 40.06 71.12
C GLY A 910 2.45 38.78 70.38
N ASP A 911 1.68 38.33 69.40
CA ASP A 911 2.02 37.21 68.52
C ASP A 911 3.01 37.69 67.43
N GLY A 912 4.27 37.84 67.85
CA GLY A 912 5.36 38.45 67.08
C GLY A 912 6.13 37.47 66.19
N LEU A 913 6.85 38.03 65.20
CA LEU A 913 7.89 37.31 64.46
C LEU A 913 9.18 37.38 65.30
N LYS A 914 9.87 36.27 65.63
CA LYS A 914 11.12 36.33 66.42
C LYS A 914 12.13 37.30 65.78
N ASN A 915 12.40 38.45 66.42
CA ASN A 915 13.42 39.41 65.98
C ASN A 915 14.81 38.77 66.00
N GLY A 916 15.46 38.71 64.83
CA GLY A 916 16.71 37.97 64.63
C GLY A 916 16.91 37.55 63.17
N LEU A 917 17.86 36.62 62.95
CA LEU A 917 18.19 36.08 61.63
C LEU A 917 17.54 34.69 61.45
N GLY A 918 16.65 34.55 60.48
CA GLY A 918 16.13 33.26 60.04
C GLY A 918 16.90 32.72 58.83
N VAL A 919 17.22 31.42 58.86
CA VAL A 919 17.73 30.66 57.71
C VAL A 919 16.84 29.44 57.47
N TRP A 920 16.61 29.09 56.21
CA TRP A 920 15.69 28.01 55.85
C TRP A 920 16.02 27.33 54.53
N ILE A 921 15.56 26.09 54.42
CA ILE A 921 15.61 25.26 53.21
C ILE A 921 14.26 24.56 53.04
N MET A 922 13.79 24.47 51.80
CA MET A 922 12.49 23.93 51.43
C MET A 922 12.63 23.03 50.18
N PRO A 923 12.82 21.70 50.35
CA PRO A 923 12.59 20.76 49.26
C PRO A 923 11.15 20.86 48.75
N LEU A 924 11.00 20.97 47.43
CA LEU A 924 9.73 21.18 46.75
C LEU A 924 9.54 20.19 45.61
N TYR A 925 8.31 19.70 45.47
CA TYR A 925 7.85 18.85 44.37
C TYR A 925 6.49 19.33 43.89
N GLN A 926 6.26 19.35 42.58
CA GLN A 926 4.94 19.55 41.99
C GLN A 926 4.70 18.57 40.84
N SER A 927 3.44 18.16 40.70
CA SER A 927 2.91 17.30 39.65
C SER A 927 1.65 17.93 39.08
N ASN A 928 1.62 18.24 37.79
CA ASN A 928 0.47 18.80 37.11
C ASN A 928 0.00 17.87 36.00
N ASN A 929 -1.31 17.71 35.90
CA ASN A 929 -2.02 17.03 34.82
C ASN A 929 -2.95 18.06 34.16
N VAL A 930 -2.68 18.38 32.91
CA VAL A 930 -3.43 19.36 32.10
C VAL A 930 -4.06 18.62 30.91
N TRP A 931 -5.31 18.90 30.59
CA TRP A 931 -6.05 18.24 29.51
C TRP A 931 -6.99 19.21 28.79
N GLY A 932 -7.27 18.95 27.51
CA GLY A 932 -8.36 19.63 26.79
C GLY A 932 -8.15 21.11 26.45
N MET A 933 -7.03 21.72 26.86
CA MET A 933 -6.65 23.10 26.55
C MET A 933 -6.76 23.37 25.05
N LYS A 934 -7.43 24.46 24.68
CA LYS A 934 -7.67 24.81 23.27
C LYS A 934 -6.39 25.36 22.61
N ALA A 935 -6.01 24.76 21.50
CA ALA A 935 -4.95 25.22 20.59
C ALA A 935 -5.52 25.31 19.17
N GLU A 936 -5.83 26.52 18.71
CA GLU A 936 -6.60 26.78 17.47
C GLU A 936 -7.80 25.83 17.26
N ASN A 937 -7.74 24.86 16.34
CA ASN A 937 -8.83 23.90 16.06
C ASN A 937 -8.74 22.60 16.88
N PHE A 938 -7.67 22.44 17.67
CA PHE A 938 -7.28 21.22 18.37
C PHE A 938 -7.39 21.35 19.89
N LYS A 939 -7.28 20.21 20.58
CA LYS A 939 -7.17 20.11 22.04
C LYS A 939 -5.87 19.43 22.43
N THR A 940 -5.20 20.00 23.43
CA THR A 940 -3.92 19.50 23.93
C THR A 940 -3.90 19.46 25.45
N GLY A 941 -2.94 18.74 26.01
CA GLY A 941 -2.69 18.56 27.43
C GLY A 941 -1.24 18.21 27.68
N TYR A 942 -0.87 18.04 28.94
CA TYR A 942 0.43 17.52 29.35
C TYR A 942 0.41 17.00 30.78
N ASN A 943 1.26 16.02 31.05
CA ASN A 943 1.65 15.64 32.40
C ASN A 943 3.04 16.21 32.67
N SER A 944 3.19 17.08 33.66
CA SER A 944 4.49 17.65 34.04
C SER A 944 4.80 17.46 35.52
N ASN A 945 6.05 17.08 35.81
CA ASN A 945 6.57 16.90 37.16
C ASN A 945 7.85 17.73 37.32
N LEU A 946 7.98 18.45 38.43
CA LEU A 946 9.22 19.15 38.79
C LEU A 946 9.61 18.87 40.24
N GLY A 947 10.91 18.82 40.48
CA GLY A 947 11.51 18.71 41.81
C GLY A 947 12.65 19.72 41.95
N GLY A 948 12.79 20.29 43.15
CA GLY A 948 13.81 21.30 43.41
C GLY A 948 13.99 21.60 44.88
N ILE A 949 14.79 22.61 45.15
CA ILE A 949 15.06 23.14 46.49
C ILE A 949 14.99 24.66 46.41
N ALA A 950 14.22 25.27 47.30
CA ALA A 950 14.37 26.67 47.66
C ALA A 950 15.20 26.78 48.95
N LEU A 951 16.08 27.77 49.03
CA LEU A 951 16.87 28.10 50.21
C LEU A 951 16.87 29.62 50.39
N GLY A 952 16.85 30.09 51.63
CA GLY A 952 16.74 31.52 51.89
C GLY A 952 17.16 31.94 53.28
N ALA A 953 17.29 33.25 53.43
CA ALA A 953 17.54 33.92 54.69
C ALA A 953 16.69 35.19 54.78
N ASP A 954 16.27 35.51 55.99
CA ASP A 954 15.46 36.68 56.31
C ASP A 954 15.85 37.26 57.66
N TYR A 955 15.73 38.58 57.79
CA TYR A 955 15.96 39.30 59.03
C TYR A 955 14.65 39.91 59.51
N THR A 956 14.38 39.77 60.80
CA THR A 956 13.15 40.23 61.46
C THR A 956 13.47 41.38 62.41
N ILE A 957 12.70 42.47 62.34
CA ILE A 957 12.91 43.75 63.03
C ILE A 957 11.65 44.12 63.82
N ASN A 958 11.84 44.48 65.10
CA ASN A 958 10.79 44.93 66.04
C ASN A 958 9.60 43.96 66.13
N ASP A 959 9.87 42.67 65.93
CA ASP A 959 8.92 41.56 65.88
C ASP A 959 7.75 41.70 64.86
N MET A 960 7.82 42.70 63.98
CA MET A 960 6.74 43.12 63.08
C MET A 960 7.13 43.11 61.60
N PHE A 961 8.38 43.41 61.26
CA PHE A 961 8.84 43.51 59.88
C PHE A 961 9.86 42.44 59.56
N ARG A 962 9.61 41.63 58.53
CA ARG A 962 10.52 40.60 58.02
C ARG A 962 10.93 40.92 56.60
N PHE A 963 12.21 40.91 56.30
CA PHE A 963 12.74 41.10 54.94
C PHE A 963 13.73 39.99 54.62
N GLY A 964 13.67 39.42 53.42
CA GLY A 964 14.54 38.32 53.05
C GLY A 964 14.76 38.13 51.56
N ALA A 965 15.68 37.22 51.28
CA ALA A 965 16.01 36.75 49.94
C ALA A 965 16.00 35.22 49.89
N ALA A 966 15.61 34.67 48.75
CA ALA A 966 15.64 33.24 48.47
C ALA A 966 16.27 32.98 47.10
N PHE A 967 16.94 31.84 46.99
CA PHE A 967 17.37 31.23 45.73
C PHE A 967 16.68 29.87 45.60
N ASN A 968 16.23 29.53 44.41
CA ASN A 968 15.57 28.26 44.15
C ASN A 968 16.06 27.65 42.83
N VAL A 969 16.33 26.34 42.85
CA VAL A 969 16.86 25.59 41.71
C VAL A 969 16.22 24.21 41.64
N GLY A 970 16.03 23.70 40.43
CA GLY A 970 15.46 22.38 40.22
C GLY A 970 15.40 21.96 38.75
N ALA A 971 14.77 20.82 38.53
CA ALA A 971 14.56 20.24 37.20
C ALA A 971 13.20 19.53 37.13
N GLY A 972 12.76 19.23 35.92
CA GLY A 972 11.53 18.50 35.69
C GLY A 972 11.42 17.97 34.28
N TYR A 973 10.31 17.29 34.03
CA TYR A 973 9.92 16.82 32.71
C TYR A 973 8.44 17.08 32.47
N ALA A 974 8.05 17.20 31.21
CA ALA A 974 6.68 17.19 30.76
C ALA A 974 6.52 16.26 29.55
N LYS A 975 5.37 15.60 29.43
CA LYS A 975 4.98 14.87 28.21
C LYS A 975 3.59 15.33 27.77
N SER A 976 3.44 15.68 26.50
CA SER A 976 2.17 16.17 25.94
C SER A 976 1.15 15.05 25.70
N SER A 977 -0.11 15.45 25.61
CA SER A 977 -1.26 14.60 25.29
C SER A 977 -2.31 15.37 24.47
N GLY A 978 -3.29 14.68 23.90
CA GLY A 978 -4.35 15.29 23.08
C GLY A 978 -4.18 14.99 21.59
N ASP A 979 -4.51 15.97 20.75
CA ASP A 979 -4.59 15.81 19.29
C ASP A 979 -3.24 15.89 18.55
N PHE A 980 -2.21 16.49 19.17
CA PHE A 980 -0.88 16.66 18.57
C PHE A 980 0.02 15.46 18.80
N ASN A 981 1.05 15.31 17.96
CA ASN A 981 2.09 14.29 18.13
C ASN A 981 2.77 14.42 19.52
N SER A 982 3.12 13.28 20.13
CA SER A 982 3.62 13.28 21.50
C SER A 982 4.93 14.06 21.59
N THR A 983 5.03 14.90 22.62
CA THR A 983 6.10 15.87 22.79
C THR A 983 6.64 15.76 24.21
N ASP A 984 7.90 15.33 24.34
CA ASP A 984 8.63 15.32 25.59
C ASP A 984 9.41 16.63 25.76
N ASN A 985 9.39 17.18 26.97
CA ASN A 985 10.22 18.31 27.38
C ASN A 985 10.99 17.92 28.64
N ARG A 986 12.30 18.16 28.66
CA ARG A 986 13.16 18.06 29.85
C ARG A 986 13.70 19.44 30.16
N PHE A 987 13.38 19.97 31.33
CA PHE A 987 13.67 21.36 31.69
C PHE A 987 14.43 21.48 33.02
N ASN A 988 15.23 22.52 33.13
CA ASN A 988 15.87 22.94 34.37
C ASN A 988 15.61 24.42 34.63
N PHE A 989 15.40 24.76 35.91
CA PHE A 989 15.05 26.11 36.33
C PHE A 989 15.92 26.60 37.48
N TRP A 990 16.09 27.91 37.54
CA TRP A 990 16.66 28.63 38.66
C TRP A 990 15.91 29.93 38.88
N GLY A 991 15.97 30.51 40.07
CA GLY A 991 15.36 31.80 40.34
C GLY A 991 15.84 32.44 41.63
N VAL A 992 15.53 33.72 41.76
CA VAL A 992 15.84 34.57 42.92
C VAL A 992 14.59 35.35 43.27
N SER A 993 14.23 35.37 44.55
CA SER A 993 13.07 36.10 45.07
C SER A 993 13.48 36.98 46.25
N LEU A 994 12.93 38.20 46.29
CA LEU A 994 12.96 39.09 47.45
C LEU A 994 11.56 39.16 48.05
N TYR A 995 11.47 39.16 49.38
CA TYR A 995 10.18 39.17 50.09
C TYR A 995 10.20 40.08 51.31
N GLY A 996 9.04 40.67 51.59
CA GLY A 996 8.75 41.49 52.75
C GLY A 996 7.46 41.04 53.41
N GLY A 997 7.45 40.93 54.74
CA GLY A 997 6.27 40.70 55.55
C GLY A 997 6.14 41.80 56.59
N TRP A 998 4.94 42.35 56.76
CA TRP A 998 4.57 43.24 57.84
C TRP A 998 3.39 42.65 58.61
N VAL A 999 3.54 42.51 59.93
CA VAL A 999 2.51 42.09 60.87
C VAL A 999 2.22 43.26 61.81
N TYR A 1000 0.93 43.51 62.05
CA TYR A 1000 0.45 44.47 63.05
C TYR A 1000 -0.83 43.94 63.68
N ASP A 1001 -0.79 43.59 64.98
CA ASP A 1001 -1.89 42.92 65.69
C ASP A 1001 -2.44 41.70 64.92
N ASN A 1002 -3.72 41.76 64.52
CA ASN A 1002 -4.41 40.75 63.73
C ASN A 1002 -4.26 40.94 62.21
N PHE A 1003 -3.57 41.98 61.72
CA PHE A 1003 -3.37 42.24 60.30
C PHE A 1003 -1.99 41.79 59.81
N GLY A 1004 -1.95 41.26 58.58
CA GLY A 1004 -0.73 40.86 57.90
C GLY A 1004 -0.71 41.34 56.45
N LEU A 1005 0.46 41.80 55.99
CA LEU A 1005 0.73 42.18 54.61
C LEU A 1005 2.02 41.51 54.15
N SER A 1006 1.93 40.64 53.15
CA SER A 1006 3.06 40.05 52.44
C SER A 1006 3.27 40.71 51.08
N ALA A 1007 4.52 40.89 50.68
CA ALA A 1007 4.94 41.36 49.37
C ALA A 1007 6.10 40.50 48.85
N ASP A 1008 6.05 40.09 47.58
CA ASP A 1008 7.13 39.37 46.91
C ASP A 1008 7.44 39.94 45.52
N VAL A 1009 8.70 39.82 45.10
CA VAL A 1009 9.13 40.01 43.72
C VAL A 1009 10.17 38.94 43.38
N GLY A 1010 10.05 38.30 42.24
CA GLY A 1010 10.89 37.17 41.85
C GLY A 1010 11.19 37.10 40.36
N TYR A 1011 12.38 36.60 40.06
CA TYR A 1011 12.79 36.19 38.73
C TYR A 1011 12.99 34.67 38.70
N THR A 1012 12.50 34.00 37.67
CA THR A 1012 12.74 32.57 37.43
C THR A 1012 13.12 32.37 35.96
N GLY A 1013 14.32 31.83 35.71
CA GLY A 1013 14.76 31.38 34.39
C GLY A 1013 14.57 29.88 34.24
N ASN A 1014 14.09 29.44 33.08
CA ASN A 1014 13.83 28.05 32.73
C ASN A 1014 14.37 27.76 31.32
N TYR A 1015 15.18 26.71 31.19
CA TYR A 1015 15.67 26.21 29.91
C TYR A 1015 15.07 24.82 29.67
N SER A 1016 14.55 24.61 28.46
CA SER A 1016 13.77 23.44 28.07
C SER A 1016 14.36 22.79 26.82
N LYS A 1017 14.56 21.47 26.86
CA LYS A 1017 14.86 20.65 25.68
C LYS A 1017 13.60 19.93 25.26
N VAL A 1018 13.02 20.33 24.14
CA VAL A 1018 11.74 19.83 23.62
C VAL A 1018 11.97 18.93 22.40
N GLU A 1019 11.30 17.78 22.38
CA GLU A 1019 11.39 16.76 21.34
C GLU A 1019 9.99 16.21 21.02
N GLN A 1020 9.57 16.25 19.76
CA GLN A 1020 8.26 15.77 19.30
C GLN A 1020 8.41 14.65 18.28
N ASP A 1021 7.80 13.52 18.59
CA ASP A 1021 7.79 12.29 17.79
C ASP A 1021 7.19 12.58 16.39
N MET A 1022 7.79 12.03 15.33
CA MET A 1022 7.25 12.15 13.97
C MET A 1022 6.51 10.88 13.51
N PRO A 1023 5.35 10.99 12.82
CA PRO A 1023 4.73 9.86 12.14
C PRO A 1023 5.72 9.22 11.15
N ALA A 1024 5.93 7.92 11.25
CA ALA A 1024 6.95 7.22 10.44
C ALA A 1024 6.76 7.40 8.92
N SER A 1025 5.51 7.59 8.47
CA SER A 1025 5.18 7.88 7.07
C SER A 1025 5.79 9.17 6.54
N MET A 1026 6.12 10.15 7.41
CA MET A 1026 6.84 11.38 7.04
C MET A 1026 8.29 11.14 6.63
N GLN A 1027 8.88 9.98 6.96
CA GLN A 1027 10.29 9.66 6.67
C GLN A 1027 11.26 10.77 7.13
N MET A 1028 10.96 11.41 8.27
CA MET A 1028 11.74 12.50 8.87
C MET A 1028 12.12 12.15 10.30
N ARG A 1029 13.18 12.80 10.80
CA ARG A 1029 13.61 12.67 12.21
C ARG A 1029 12.72 13.54 13.09
N ASP A 1030 12.64 13.17 14.37
CA ASP A 1030 11.85 13.87 15.38
C ASP A 1030 12.22 15.35 15.50
N LEU A 1031 11.21 16.20 15.74
CA LEU A 1031 11.35 17.64 15.78
C LEU A 1031 11.95 18.07 17.13
N LYS A 1032 13.05 18.83 17.10
CA LYS A 1032 13.77 19.25 18.32
C LYS A 1032 13.86 20.76 18.43
N ALA A 1033 13.72 21.29 19.63
CA ALA A 1033 13.94 22.70 19.97
C ALA A 1033 14.59 22.83 21.36
N ASP A 1034 15.64 23.64 21.45
CA ASP A 1034 16.17 24.15 22.72
C ASP A 1034 15.54 25.53 22.96
N VAL A 1035 14.77 25.69 24.03
CA VAL A 1035 13.94 26.88 24.29
C VAL A 1035 14.28 27.49 25.64
N THR A 1036 14.64 28.78 25.63
CA THR A 1036 14.81 29.58 26.85
C THR A 1036 13.54 30.37 27.15
N SER A 1037 13.23 30.47 28.44
CA SER A 1037 11.98 31.04 28.95
C SER A 1037 12.24 31.63 30.33
N HIS A 1038 11.56 32.71 30.68
CA HIS A 1038 11.72 33.32 31.99
C HIS A 1038 10.45 34.02 32.47
N ALA A 1039 10.29 34.14 33.78
CA ALA A 1039 9.16 34.78 34.42
C ALA A 1039 9.62 35.83 35.43
N TRP A 1040 9.04 37.01 35.33
CA TRP A 1040 9.02 38.02 36.38
C TRP A 1040 7.69 37.93 37.10
N ASN A 1041 7.71 37.71 38.42
CA ASN A 1041 6.52 37.73 39.26
C ASN A 1041 6.61 38.84 40.31
N THR A 1042 5.45 39.36 40.73
CA THR A 1042 5.35 40.15 41.95
C THR A 1042 3.94 40.03 42.53
N GLY A 1043 3.84 39.92 43.85
CA GLY A 1043 2.60 39.71 44.57
C GLY A 1043 2.45 40.60 45.79
N LEU A 1044 1.19 40.87 46.13
CA LEU A 1044 0.76 41.42 47.41
C LEU A 1044 -0.33 40.50 47.97
N LYS A 1045 -0.23 40.10 49.24
CA LYS A 1045 -1.26 39.32 49.96
C LYS A 1045 -1.56 40.01 51.30
N ALA A 1046 -2.82 40.39 51.51
CA ALA A 1046 -3.33 40.90 52.78
C ALA A 1046 -4.09 39.79 53.52
N GLU A 1047 -3.94 39.74 54.84
CA GLU A 1047 -4.46 38.70 55.72
C GLU A 1047 -5.03 39.34 57.00
N TYR A 1048 -6.08 38.76 57.58
CA TYR A 1048 -6.63 39.23 58.86
C TYR A 1048 -7.06 38.08 59.76
N LYS A 1049 -6.46 37.96 60.95
CA LYS A 1049 -6.70 36.88 61.91
C LYS A 1049 -7.89 37.15 62.84
N PHE A 1050 -8.91 36.32 62.75
CA PHE A 1050 -10.00 36.23 63.72
C PHE A 1050 -9.71 35.09 64.71
N ASN A 1051 -9.41 35.46 65.96
CA ASN A 1051 -9.15 34.51 67.05
C ASN A 1051 -10.48 33.93 67.57
N ALA A 1052 -10.93 32.77 67.08
CA ALA A 1052 -12.22 32.16 67.44
C ALA A 1052 -12.11 31.11 68.57
N GLY A 1053 -11.16 31.33 69.51
CA GLY A 1053 -10.91 30.44 70.65
C GLY A 1053 -10.27 29.11 70.23
N ALA A 1054 -11.11 28.15 69.83
CA ALA A 1054 -10.70 26.80 69.44
C ALA A 1054 -10.00 26.71 68.07
N LEU A 1055 -10.13 27.74 67.23
CA LEU A 1055 -9.55 27.82 65.89
C LEU A 1055 -9.23 29.28 65.55
N ASP A 1056 -8.16 29.52 64.80
CA ASP A 1056 -7.83 30.83 64.26
C ASP A 1056 -8.25 30.87 62.78
N ILE A 1057 -9.08 31.85 62.40
CA ILE A 1057 -9.66 31.96 61.05
C ILE A 1057 -9.03 33.17 60.35
N ILE A 1058 -8.36 32.95 59.22
CA ILE A 1058 -7.54 33.95 58.54
C ILE A 1058 -8.01 34.09 57.08
N PRO A 1059 -9.10 34.82 56.80
CA PRO A 1059 -9.42 35.26 55.44
C PRO A 1059 -8.27 36.07 54.85
N HIS A 1060 -8.03 35.88 53.57
CA HIS A 1060 -6.95 36.53 52.85
C HIS A 1060 -7.37 36.92 51.42
N VAL A 1061 -6.74 37.97 50.90
CA VAL A 1061 -6.92 38.45 49.53
C VAL A 1061 -5.59 38.96 49.00
N GLY A 1062 -5.31 38.73 47.71
CA GLY A 1062 -4.11 39.23 47.08
C GLY A 1062 -4.28 39.57 45.61
N VAL A 1063 -3.24 40.17 45.05
CA VAL A 1063 -3.04 40.36 43.63
C VAL A 1063 -1.61 39.96 43.28
N ARG A 1064 -1.43 39.20 42.19
CA ARG A 1064 -0.11 38.86 41.65
C ARG A 1064 -0.07 39.08 40.14
N TYR A 1065 0.96 39.78 39.70
CA TYR A 1065 1.35 39.90 38.30
C TYR A 1065 2.40 38.84 37.95
N LEU A 1066 2.32 38.32 36.73
CA LEU A 1066 3.30 37.42 36.13
C LEU A 1066 3.53 37.84 34.67
N GLY A 1067 4.71 38.41 34.41
CA GLY A 1067 5.22 38.62 33.06
C GLY A 1067 6.05 37.41 32.63
N LEU A 1068 5.49 36.55 31.78
CA LEU A 1068 6.15 35.33 31.29
C LEU A 1068 6.63 35.52 29.86
N VAL A 1069 7.94 35.44 29.66
CA VAL A 1069 8.63 35.56 28.36
C VAL A 1069 9.07 34.17 27.89
N THR A 1070 8.88 33.91 26.59
CA THR A 1070 9.55 32.82 25.87
C THR A 1070 10.43 33.47 24.80
N ASP A 1071 11.72 33.15 24.80
CA ASP A 1071 12.66 33.70 23.83
C ASP A 1071 12.41 33.07 22.44
N GLY A 1072 12.89 33.72 21.37
CA GLY A 1072 12.76 33.18 20.01
C GLY A 1072 13.59 31.91 19.82
N TYR A 1073 13.09 30.95 19.04
CA TYR A 1073 13.72 29.64 18.89
C TYR A 1073 13.44 28.98 17.53
N ASP A 1074 14.29 28.01 17.18
CA ASP A 1074 14.14 27.18 15.98
C ASP A 1074 13.55 25.81 16.33
N VAL A 1075 12.63 25.32 15.50
CA VAL A 1075 12.25 23.89 15.45
C VAL A 1075 13.07 23.22 14.36
N LYS A 1076 13.75 22.11 14.67
CA LYS A 1076 14.74 21.47 13.78
C LYS A 1076 14.48 19.97 13.55
N SER A 1077 14.60 19.55 12.29
CA SER A 1077 14.71 18.13 11.87
C SER A 1077 15.66 18.02 10.66
N GLY A 1078 16.94 17.77 10.95
CA GLY A 1078 18.04 17.83 9.96
C GLY A 1078 18.39 19.23 9.44
N GLY A 1079 17.58 20.24 9.80
CA GLY A 1079 17.69 21.66 9.48
C GLY A 1079 16.49 22.40 10.08
N THR A 1080 16.46 23.73 10.02
CA THR A 1080 15.35 24.53 10.59
C THR A 1080 14.06 24.34 9.78
N VAL A 1081 13.01 23.87 10.47
CA VAL A 1081 11.66 23.63 9.95
C VAL A 1081 10.79 24.87 10.13
N PHE A 1082 10.82 25.45 11.34
CA PHE A 1082 10.20 26.74 11.65
C PHE A 1082 11.16 27.59 12.47
N GLU A 1083 11.20 28.88 12.15
CA GLU A 1083 11.71 29.95 13.01
C GLU A 1083 10.52 30.54 13.79
N LEU A 1084 10.65 30.78 15.10
CA LEU A 1084 9.57 31.31 15.92
C LEU A 1084 9.97 32.58 16.68
N ASP A 1085 9.19 33.65 16.49
CA ASP A 1085 9.36 34.90 17.22
C ASP A 1085 9.13 34.70 18.73
N GLY A 1086 9.95 35.38 19.55
CA GLY A 1086 9.76 35.43 21.00
C GLY A 1086 8.45 36.13 21.40
N ASN A 1087 7.87 35.72 22.53
CA ASN A 1087 6.56 36.19 22.98
C ASN A 1087 6.51 36.44 24.49
N THR A 1088 5.77 37.48 24.90
CA THR A 1088 5.52 37.86 26.29
C THR A 1088 4.03 37.75 26.61
N GLN A 1089 3.70 37.12 27.73
CA GLN A 1089 2.35 37.06 28.30
C GLN A 1089 2.28 37.87 29.59
N SER A 1090 1.29 38.74 29.70
CA SER A 1090 0.98 39.50 30.91
C SER A 1090 -0.23 38.86 31.62
N ILE A 1091 0.03 38.08 32.66
CA ILE A 1091 -1.00 37.35 33.42
C ILE A 1091 -1.19 38.04 34.78
N TRP A 1092 -2.44 38.27 35.16
CA TRP A 1092 -2.84 38.78 36.48
C TRP A 1092 -3.67 37.72 37.20
N THR A 1093 -3.44 37.57 38.50
CA THR A 1093 -4.13 36.60 39.36
C THR A 1093 -4.58 37.26 40.66
N PHE A 1094 -5.76 36.86 41.16
CA PHE A 1094 -6.43 37.51 42.29
C PHE A 1094 -6.81 36.51 43.39
N PRO A 1095 -5.85 35.87 44.07
CA PRO A 1095 -6.13 34.84 45.07
C PRO A 1095 -7.01 35.39 46.21
N VAL A 1096 -8.13 34.72 46.46
CA VAL A 1096 -9.05 34.98 47.58
C VAL A 1096 -9.30 33.67 48.30
N GLY A 1097 -9.13 33.65 49.63
CA GLY A 1097 -9.28 32.41 50.39
C GLY A 1097 -9.41 32.63 51.89
N VAL A 1098 -9.42 31.52 52.62
CA VAL A 1098 -9.42 31.48 54.08
C VAL A 1098 -8.52 30.35 54.57
N SER A 1099 -7.60 30.71 55.46
CA SER A 1099 -6.72 29.78 56.15
C SER A 1099 -7.26 29.51 57.55
N PHE A 1100 -7.19 28.26 58.00
CA PHE A 1100 -7.57 27.81 59.33
C PHE A 1100 -6.34 27.19 60.00
N ALA A 1101 -5.98 27.65 61.19
CA ALA A 1101 -4.83 27.14 61.92
C ALA A 1101 -5.08 27.12 63.43
N LYS A 1102 -4.32 26.30 64.15
CA LYS A 1102 -4.19 26.39 65.61
C LYS A 1102 -2.85 25.83 66.06
N ALA A 1103 -2.17 26.49 66.99
CA ALA A 1103 -0.99 25.95 67.65
C ALA A 1103 -1.38 25.21 68.95
N PHE A 1104 -0.76 24.06 69.18
CA PHE A 1104 -0.88 23.23 70.38
C PHE A 1104 0.52 22.92 70.92
N GLU A 1105 0.72 22.96 72.23
CA GLU A 1105 1.96 22.46 72.85
C GLU A 1105 1.75 21.04 73.40
N THR A 1106 2.73 20.17 73.17
CA THR A 1106 2.76 18.82 73.72
C THR A 1106 3.51 18.81 75.06
N GLU A 1107 3.22 17.82 75.91
CA GLU A 1107 3.92 17.58 77.20
C GLU A 1107 5.45 17.47 77.05
N SER A 1108 5.95 17.22 75.84
CA SER A 1108 7.37 17.10 75.52
C SER A 1108 8.06 18.43 75.14
N GLY A 1109 7.36 19.57 75.22
CA GLY A 1109 7.87 20.88 74.79
C GLY A 1109 8.13 20.96 73.28
N TRP A 1110 7.40 20.16 72.49
CA TRP A 1110 7.26 20.33 71.04
C TRP A 1110 5.91 20.99 70.77
N GLN A 1111 5.89 21.95 69.85
CA GLN A 1111 4.70 22.67 69.45
C GLN A 1111 4.23 22.15 68.08
N PHE A 1112 2.96 21.77 67.97
CA PHE A 1112 2.34 21.25 66.76
C PHE A 1112 1.28 22.21 66.24
N LYS A 1113 1.37 22.60 64.97
CA LYS A 1113 0.46 23.54 64.32
C LYS A 1113 -0.10 22.95 63.01
N PRO A 1114 -1.25 22.25 63.03
CA PRO A 1114 -1.95 21.86 61.82
C PRO A 1114 -2.62 23.07 61.15
N GLN A 1115 -2.74 23.02 59.83
CA GLN A 1115 -3.35 24.08 59.01
C GLN A 1115 -4.11 23.53 57.80
N LEU A 1116 -5.20 24.21 57.45
CA LEU A 1116 -6.02 23.99 56.26
C LEU A 1116 -6.23 25.33 55.55
N ASP A 1117 -5.91 25.41 54.26
CA ASP A 1117 -6.12 26.59 53.43
C ASP A 1117 -7.10 26.27 52.30
N LEU A 1118 -8.07 27.14 52.04
CA LEU A 1118 -9.07 26.97 50.98
C LEU A 1118 -9.28 28.29 50.24
N GLY A 1119 -9.16 28.29 48.91
CA GLY A 1119 -9.25 29.50 48.11
C GLY A 1119 -9.67 29.31 46.66
N ILE A 1120 -9.81 30.44 45.97
CA ILE A 1120 -10.01 30.54 44.53
C ILE A 1120 -9.08 31.62 43.98
N THR A 1121 -8.43 31.32 42.87
CA THR A 1121 -7.54 32.23 42.13
C THR A 1121 -8.09 32.46 40.72
N PRO A 1122 -8.90 33.51 40.51
CA PRO A 1122 -9.26 34.00 39.18
C PRO A 1122 -8.05 34.57 38.44
N ALA A 1123 -8.02 34.41 37.12
CA ALA A 1123 -6.95 34.86 36.24
C ALA A 1123 -7.46 35.78 35.11
N ALA A 1124 -6.67 36.78 34.74
CA ALA A 1124 -6.96 37.76 33.69
C ALA A 1124 -5.69 38.12 32.90
N GLY A 1125 -5.87 38.82 31.77
CA GLY A 1125 -4.78 39.14 30.83
C GLY A 1125 -4.55 38.04 29.79
N ASP A 1126 -3.30 37.86 29.37
CA ASP A 1126 -2.93 36.92 28.32
C ASP A 1126 -2.84 35.47 28.85
N VAL A 1127 -3.98 34.83 29.10
CA VAL A 1127 -4.07 33.39 29.47
C VAL A 1127 -3.77 32.43 28.30
N LYS A 1128 -3.33 32.96 27.16
CA LYS A 1128 -3.01 32.23 25.93
C LYS A 1128 -1.62 32.60 25.43
N ALA A 1129 -0.79 31.59 25.24
CA ALA A 1129 0.48 31.72 24.54
C ALA A 1129 0.21 32.02 23.06
N LYS A 1130 0.99 32.93 22.51
CA LYS A 1130 1.00 33.28 21.09
C LYS A 1130 2.37 32.91 20.55
N SER A 1131 2.46 32.21 19.44
CA SER A 1131 3.71 32.05 18.68
C SER A 1131 3.50 32.55 17.25
N LYS A 1132 4.55 33.04 16.61
CA LYS A 1132 4.56 33.36 15.18
C LYS A 1132 5.59 32.50 14.51
N ALA A 1133 5.13 31.45 13.83
CA ALA A 1133 5.98 30.52 13.10
C ALA A 1133 6.20 30.98 11.66
N ARG A 1134 7.44 30.88 11.19
CA ARG A 1134 7.87 31.22 9.82
C ARG A 1134 8.60 30.03 9.22
N ILE A 1135 8.34 29.74 7.95
CA ILE A 1135 9.15 28.79 7.18
C ILE A 1135 10.36 29.57 6.64
N PRO A 1136 11.61 29.15 6.88
CA PRO A 1136 12.78 29.84 6.35
C PRO A 1136 12.66 30.07 4.84
N GLY A 1137 12.85 31.30 4.38
CA GLY A 1137 12.72 31.66 2.96
C GLY A 1137 11.31 31.82 2.40
N VAL A 1138 10.25 31.75 3.22
CA VAL A 1138 8.87 32.09 2.84
C VAL A 1138 8.45 33.40 3.49
N ASP A 1139 7.99 34.37 2.70
CA ASP A 1139 7.53 35.69 3.16
C ASP A 1139 6.06 35.63 3.62
N SER A 1140 5.85 34.95 4.75
CA SER A 1140 4.61 34.88 5.53
C SER A 1140 4.90 34.35 6.94
N GLN A 1141 3.93 34.48 7.84
CA GLN A 1141 4.01 33.95 9.20
C GLN A 1141 2.64 33.48 9.69
N ALA A 1142 2.60 32.37 10.43
CA ALA A 1142 1.41 31.86 11.07
C ALA A 1142 1.40 32.23 12.56
N GLU A 1143 0.45 33.07 12.99
CA GLU A 1143 0.21 33.32 14.42
C GLU A 1143 -0.69 32.22 15.00
N MET A 1144 -0.14 31.40 15.90
CA MET A 1144 -0.82 30.29 16.60
C MET A 1144 -1.18 30.69 18.03
N LYS A 1145 -2.32 30.23 18.56
CA LYS A 1145 -2.80 30.53 19.91
C LYS A 1145 -3.19 29.27 20.68
N MET A 1146 -2.45 29.02 21.77
CA MET A 1146 -2.71 27.94 22.71
C MET A 1146 -3.04 28.47 24.11
N GLN A 1147 -4.13 27.99 24.71
CA GLN A 1147 -4.45 28.27 26.12
C GLN A 1147 -3.47 27.55 27.04
N VAL A 1148 -2.95 28.28 28.04
CA VAL A 1148 -1.98 27.77 29.02
C VAL A 1148 -2.39 27.99 30.47
N VAL A 1149 -3.43 28.83 30.71
CA VAL A 1149 -4.00 29.10 32.03
C VAL A 1149 -5.53 29.10 31.93
N ASP A 1150 -6.21 28.61 32.97
CA ASP A 1150 -7.67 28.69 33.10
C ASP A 1150 -8.08 29.99 33.82
N TYR A 1151 -9.27 30.52 33.48
CA TYR A 1151 -9.79 31.77 34.06
C TYR A 1151 -10.08 31.72 35.57
N ALA A 1152 -10.19 30.52 36.15
CA ALA A 1152 -10.24 30.34 37.61
C ALA A 1152 -9.63 28.99 38.00
N THR A 1153 -8.85 28.98 39.09
CA THR A 1153 -8.38 27.79 39.79
C THR A 1153 -8.95 27.77 41.21
N PHE A 1154 -9.36 26.61 41.70
CA PHE A 1154 -9.64 26.36 43.12
C PHE A 1154 -8.37 25.79 43.77
N ASP A 1155 -8.04 26.32 44.94
CA ASP A 1155 -6.82 26.02 45.69
C ASP A 1155 -7.18 25.40 47.05
N GLY A 1156 -6.48 24.34 47.44
CA GLY A 1156 -6.64 23.69 48.74
C GLY A 1156 -5.31 23.22 49.32
N GLY A 1157 -4.91 23.73 50.47
CA GLY A 1157 -3.69 23.35 51.18
C GLY A 1157 -3.99 22.60 52.48
N LEU A 1158 -3.25 21.54 52.78
CA LEU A 1158 -3.25 20.86 54.07
C LEU A 1158 -1.81 20.69 54.54
N GLY A 1159 -1.51 21.04 55.77
CA GLY A 1159 -0.16 20.88 56.31
C GLY A 1159 -0.08 20.88 57.82
N PHE A 1160 1.14 20.74 58.31
CA PHE A 1160 1.45 20.92 59.72
C PHE A 1160 2.89 21.41 59.92
N GLU A 1161 3.13 22.00 61.08
CA GLU A 1161 4.45 22.43 61.54
C GLU A 1161 4.76 21.87 62.94
N LEU A 1162 6.04 21.60 63.19
CA LEU A 1162 6.62 21.10 64.43
C LEU A 1162 7.77 22.02 64.86
N GLY A 1163 7.55 22.79 65.91
CA GLY A 1163 8.53 23.73 66.48
C GLY A 1163 9.11 23.25 67.81
N LYS A 1164 10.40 23.53 68.05
CA LYS A 1164 11.04 23.38 69.37
C LYS A 1164 12.23 24.32 69.52
N GLY A 1165 12.04 25.40 70.28
CA GLY A 1165 13.01 26.49 70.38
C GLY A 1165 13.26 27.13 69.01
N ASP A 1166 14.52 27.42 68.71
CA ASP A 1166 14.96 28.05 67.45
C ASP A 1166 14.68 27.22 66.18
N PHE A 1167 14.31 25.94 66.32
CA PHE A 1167 14.16 24.99 65.22
C PHE A 1167 12.69 24.77 64.83
N THR A 1168 12.40 24.71 63.53
CA THR A 1168 11.08 24.36 62.99
C THR A 1168 11.20 23.43 61.79
N LEU A 1169 10.35 22.40 61.75
CA LEU A 1169 10.13 21.53 60.59
C LEU A 1169 8.66 21.58 60.19
N GLY A 1170 8.35 21.62 58.91
CA GLY A 1170 6.98 21.59 58.41
C GLY A 1170 6.80 20.72 57.18
N LEU A 1171 5.55 20.32 56.92
CA LEU A 1171 5.15 19.61 55.70
C LEU A 1171 3.81 20.13 55.22
N ASN A 1172 3.75 20.50 53.94
CA ASN A 1172 2.55 20.98 53.27
C ASN A 1172 2.28 20.17 52.01
N TYR A 1173 1.01 19.83 51.81
CA TYR A 1173 0.46 19.30 50.58
C TYR A 1173 -0.55 20.30 50.00
N ASN A 1174 -0.46 20.55 48.70
CA ASN A 1174 -1.33 21.49 47.99
C ASN A 1174 -2.03 20.77 46.83
N LEU A 1175 -3.31 21.06 46.65
CA LEU A 1175 -4.14 20.65 45.53
C LEU A 1175 -4.62 21.91 44.79
N GLN A 1176 -4.50 21.91 43.47
CA GLN A 1176 -5.07 22.90 42.57
C GLN A 1176 -6.02 22.20 41.59
N ALA A 1177 -7.18 22.78 41.32
CA ALA A 1177 -8.15 22.24 40.36
C ALA A 1177 -8.82 23.35 39.55
N SER A 1178 -8.88 23.19 38.23
CA SER A 1178 -9.60 24.06 37.30
C SER A 1178 -10.25 23.26 36.18
N GLU A 1179 -10.85 23.92 35.19
CA GLU A 1179 -11.57 23.27 34.08
C GLU A 1179 -10.71 22.27 33.28
N HIS A 1180 -9.42 22.58 33.13
CA HIS A 1180 -8.46 21.85 32.29
C HIS A 1180 -7.21 21.38 33.05
N ARG A 1181 -7.16 21.48 34.38
CA ARG A 1181 -5.94 21.17 35.18
C ARG A 1181 -6.24 20.61 36.56
N THR A 1182 -5.45 19.61 36.97
CA THR A 1182 -5.22 19.23 38.37
C THR A 1182 -3.73 19.34 38.69
N GLY A 1183 -3.41 20.03 39.78
CA GLY A 1183 -2.04 20.20 40.28
C GLY A 1183 -1.91 19.68 41.70
N HIS A 1184 -0.82 18.98 41.99
CA HIS A 1184 -0.45 18.47 43.31
C HIS A 1184 0.93 19.02 43.68
N GLY A 1185 1.08 19.54 44.89
CA GLY A 1185 2.35 20.04 45.42
C GLY A 1185 2.69 19.38 46.76
N VAL A 1186 3.98 19.13 47.01
CA VAL A 1186 4.50 18.74 48.32
C VAL A 1186 5.70 19.60 48.64
N PHE A 1187 5.66 20.27 49.79
CA PHE A 1187 6.68 21.20 50.27
C PHE A 1187 7.06 20.83 51.70
N GLY A 1188 8.28 20.31 51.90
CA GLY A 1188 8.86 20.16 53.23
C GLY A 1188 9.63 21.43 53.59
N SER A 1189 9.55 21.92 54.82
CA SER A 1189 10.30 23.08 55.29
C SER A 1189 11.20 22.72 56.48
N LEU A 1190 12.38 23.33 56.53
CA LEU A 1190 13.33 23.24 57.63
C LEU A 1190 13.88 24.65 57.90
N ARG A 1191 13.80 25.11 59.15
CA ARG A 1191 14.14 26.48 59.56
C ARG A 1191 14.91 26.49 60.88
N TYR A 1192 15.86 27.41 60.97
CA TYR A 1192 16.53 27.80 62.21
C TYR A 1192 16.49 29.32 62.32
N GLU A 1193 16.17 29.87 63.49
CA GLU A 1193 16.24 31.33 63.75
C GLU A 1193 17.19 31.64 64.91
N PHE A 1194 18.21 32.46 64.64
CA PHE A 1194 19.20 32.93 65.61
C PHE A 1194 18.66 34.13 66.39
#